data_AF-F9WNJ3-F1
#
_entry.id   AF-F9WNJ3-F1
#
_cell.length_a   1.000
_cell.length_b   1.000
_cell.length_c   1.000
_cell.angle_alpha   90.00
_cell.angle_beta   90.00
_cell.angle_gamma   90.00
#
_symmetry.space_group_name_H-M   'P 1'
#
loop_
_entity.id
_entity.type
_entity.pdbx_description
1 polymer ?
#
loop_
_entity_poly.entity_id
_entity_poly.type
_entity_poly.pdbx_seq_one_letter_code
_entity_poly.pdbx_strand_id
1 'polypeptide(L)'
;MRATPYCVRWPPKDRTALNAPGKRSAACNATYGWLSMLTVVLLLSPCVLVHAEENVTVRLISLMYHKNIEGMARLIHTGLNASLMDRRSLLGKGINLQLVEPTNMELPAEETLKAAISHSKNVIDVVIGPVDAYETIKCLPLLMEHKIVAFGPITASTESHLWAPNLYIMDAEPAAEVAALIRYAVNFLRVRRISFMYMEGLYGGENNYNTAKELMVRIGYESWGVFSVPSSLKQFISNSEFDVLWEKFASSRPQAVIMLSPIELNSMRFIWKMVADPLTSSAYLLTVSSAELFISFMWKAALESVGVPFVPGRVITTGKAPLAKDTDYLAIRRFQEDMRIYMSAENLTSTLGSPESIFQHGTYGQLTIFGWIAGEVLLRTLRSREWLTSREAFMKSLYDQRRYVIDDLVFGDFGGECVGEAAAHGAMCRCNHGGSMVYMRQLDSNDEMNTIVDAEMSLPKESCNINPVTMRAPLVGVVFAPIDRPVVLRTMDALNTGVQSMIDAAKSRASNRLFVQNILTTAHQAVEHLKEEQQERIVTAVFGVIPDAMLAVPDVVFIDPLTIVPRLNRGQRNVIHLSPTVEQQFFVLSMYLGRAAAGDVHTVIRSTEGEEMVEVLERSLATFGVPLASAAVLGVEEPLVSQLPAAGDVFVVGLSGADVSAIAQHLEAHGGVRVLVLFSELAMLYNEFVAAFSEGSAAARLVFATSLPHWDTDVLQSRTIRRYRKSVPAPMYAAPLPLMSFVTTRLLQIILTYSRKMNPEELQHYFYYHSVINVDDMRYGPFNDRECAGAPGGEAVGCAVNYGATGIAVWSMARALDVSVAPLSDPVTPSMVYADPNAGRLTLPQVLGVASGSVVALLLLCALLFLLHRFLRSARDNGNAPTEPTAPVTLVFTDIESSTALWAACPELMPDAVAAHHRLIRSLIVRHRCYEVKTIGDSFMIACRSPSAAVQLVRDLQQQFLAHQWGTKAIDESYREFEEQRAAEDEEYVPPTARLEPEVYRQLWSGLRVRAGVHTGLCDIRHDEVTKGYDYYGGTSNMAARTESVAHGGQVLLTRAAYMALTADERARLDVTPLGAVPLRGVPEPVEMYQLNAVPGRTFAALRLDRFVELQGDAGSETASTDGTASKRSLSSVAAQEIASSLSALLSVCSPSKRQELLTVYCQCWRVELPSGMDSTWNDDGLRDVLLRVSAKAGRVASHSRGNGESSSIVHSQRRISADLSVASDSAVHPFVSIGSEKEGGAPAH
;
A
#
# COMPACT_ATOMS: atom_id res chain seq x y z
N MET A 1 -0.92 -40.06 38.05
CA MET A 1 0.24 -39.19 38.33
C MET A 1 -0.29 -37.79 38.59
N ARG A 2 -0.03 -37.21 39.77
CA ARG A 2 -0.52 -35.89 40.19
C ARG A 2 0.27 -34.80 39.45
N ALA A 3 -0.42 -33.92 38.72
CA ALA A 3 0.15 -32.74 38.11
C ALA A 3 -0.53 -31.48 38.69
N THR A 4 0.24 -30.72 39.46
CA THR A 4 -0.05 -29.35 39.91
C THR A 4 0.22 -28.35 38.78
N PRO A 5 -0.63 -27.33 38.52
CA PRO A 5 -0.28 -26.24 37.62
C PRO A 5 0.51 -25.15 38.35
N TYR A 6 1.53 -24.65 37.66
CA TYR A 6 2.47 -23.61 38.07
C TYR A 6 1.79 -22.23 38.19
N CYS A 7 1.91 -21.59 39.36
CA CYS A 7 1.88 -20.14 39.50
C CYS A 7 3.28 -19.60 39.20
N VAL A 8 3.40 -18.70 38.21
CA VAL A 8 4.65 -17.98 37.93
C VAL A 8 4.88 -16.95 39.04
N ARG A 9 5.78 -17.27 39.96
CA ARG A 9 6.42 -16.33 40.91
C ARG A 9 7.69 -15.80 40.23
N TRP A 10 7.83 -14.48 40.15
CA TRP A 10 9.09 -13.83 39.78
C TRP A 10 10.21 -14.23 40.77
N PRO A 11 11.43 -14.58 40.32
CA PRO A 11 12.47 -15.12 41.21
C PRO A 11 13.24 -14.01 41.94
N PRO A 12 13.69 -14.25 43.19
CA PRO A 12 14.65 -13.39 43.87
C PRO A 12 16.06 -13.63 43.30
N LYS A 13 16.81 -12.54 43.11
CA LYS A 13 18.23 -12.58 42.77
C LYS A 13 19.02 -12.98 44.02
N ASP A 14 19.76 -14.07 43.95
CA ASP A 14 21.04 -14.21 44.65
C ASP A 14 22.02 -15.07 43.83
N ARG A 15 23.25 -14.57 43.70
CA ARG A 15 24.37 -15.14 42.96
C ARG A 15 25.35 -15.79 43.94
N THR A 16 25.89 -16.95 43.58
CA THR A 16 27.27 -17.34 43.93
C THR A 16 27.86 -18.27 42.86
N ALA A 17 28.99 -17.85 42.26
CA ALA A 17 30.19 -18.70 42.00
C ALA A 17 31.27 -17.94 41.18
N LEU A 18 32.31 -17.52 41.92
CA LEU A 18 33.76 -17.69 41.69
C LEU A 18 34.52 -17.19 40.42
N ASN A 19 35.59 -16.42 40.75
CA ASN A 19 36.93 -16.28 40.13
C ASN A 19 37.27 -15.07 39.21
N ALA A 20 37.65 -13.96 39.86
CA ALA A 20 38.95 -13.23 39.88
C ALA A 20 39.76 -12.93 38.58
N PRO A 21 40.74 -11.97 38.57
CA PRO A 21 40.98 -10.77 39.43
C PRO A 21 41.31 -9.48 38.64
N GLY A 22 41.31 -8.30 39.30
CA GLY A 22 42.13 -7.16 38.81
C GLY A 22 41.74 -5.73 39.16
N LYS A 23 42.20 -5.26 40.33
CA LYS A 23 42.73 -3.90 40.65
C LYS A 23 41.89 -2.62 40.40
N ARG A 24 41.64 -1.92 41.54
CA ARG A 24 41.83 -0.47 41.87
C ARG A 24 41.10 0.55 40.96
N SER A 25 40.37 1.57 41.43
CA SER A 25 40.52 2.48 42.57
C SER A 25 39.18 3.22 42.79
N ALA A 26 38.74 3.47 44.03
CA ALA A 26 38.73 4.79 44.72
C ALA A 26 38.17 5.96 43.84
N ALA A 27 37.22 6.80 44.28
CA ALA A 27 36.89 7.21 45.63
C ALA A 27 35.52 7.91 45.76
N CYS A 28 35.00 7.86 47.01
CA CYS A 28 34.39 8.95 47.79
C CYS A 28 32.93 9.40 47.58
N ASN A 29 32.12 9.03 48.59
CA ASN A 29 31.40 9.88 49.55
C ASN A 29 30.45 10.97 49.03
N ALA A 30 29.16 10.83 49.36
CA ALA A 30 28.55 11.61 50.45
C ALA A 30 27.12 11.14 50.80
N THR A 31 26.88 11.09 52.11
CA THR A 31 25.60 11.28 52.83
C THR A 31 24.52 10.20 52.74
N TYR A 32 24.70 9.17 53.59
CA TYR A 32 23.64 8.44 54.27
C TYR A 32 23.11 9.28 55.44
N GLY A 33 21.82 9.56 55.41
CA GLY A 33 21.03 10.11 56.50
C GLY A 33 19.66 10.37 55.89
N TRP A 34 18.59 9.84 56.49
CA TRP A 34 17.16 9.89 56.08
C TRP A 34 16.49 8.53 55.78
N LEU A 35 17.15 7.39 55.95
CA LEU A 35 16.52 6.06 55.76
C LEU A 35 16.42 5.17 57.02
N SER A 36 16.98 5.59 58.15
CA SER A 36 16.93 4.82 59.41
C SER A 36 15.78 5.20 60.35
N MET A 37 14.95 6.20 60.01
CA MET A 37 13.80 6.61 60.84
C MET A 37 12.44 6.09 60.36
N LEU A 38 12.34 5.56 59.13
CA LEU A 38 11.08 5.03 58.60
C LEU A 38 10.85 3.55 58.94
N THR A 39 11.91 2.79 59.25
CA THR A 39 11.84 1.35 59.53
C THR A 39 11.41 1.03 60.96
N VAL A 40 11.50 1.97 61.91
CA VAL A 40 11.08 1.75 63.30
C VAL A 40 9.62 2.15 63.54
N VAL A 41 9.04 3.03 62.71
CA VAL A 41 7.61 3.41 62.79
C VAL A 41 6.69 2.37 62.11
N LEU A 42 7.21 1.58 61.17
CA LEU A 42 6.47 0.50 60.50
C LEU A 42 6.39 -0.81 61.30
N LEU A 43 7.09 -0.93 62.44
CA LEU A 43 7.09 -2.12 63.30
C LEU A 43 6.23 -1.97 64.58
N LEU A 44 5.53 -0.84 64.76
CA LEU A 44 4.63 -0.58 65.88
C LEU A 44 3.29 0.04 65.44
N SER A 45 2.70 -0.48 64.36
CA SER A 45 1.26 -0.31 64.15
C SER A 45 0.51 -1.50 64.75
N PRO A 46 -0.54 -1.26 65.54
CA PRO A 46 -1.21 -2.32 66.28
C PRO A 46 -1.74 -3.37 65.32
N CYS A 47 -1.61 -4.64 65.71
CA CYS A 47 -2.44 -5.72 65.23
C CYS A 47 -3.88 -5.20 65.12
N VAL A 48 -4.38 -5.03 63.90
CA VAL A 48 -5.82 -5.05 63.69
C VAL A 48 -6.24 -6.42 64.17
N LEU A 49 -6.93 -6.41 65.31
CA LEU A 49 -7.63 -7.56 65.83
C LEU A 49 -8.33 -8.28 64.68
N VAL A 50 -8.11 -9.59 64.61
CA VAL A 50 -9.06 -10.55 64.07
C VAL A 50 -10.45 -10.12 64.54
N HIS A 51 -11.18 -9.43 63.66
CA HIS A 51 -12.60 -9.22 63.85
C HIS A 51 -13.25 -10.60 63.67
N ALA A 52 -14.17 -10.92 64.59
CA ALA A 52 -14.96 -12.13 64.59
C ALA A 52 -15.48 -12.44 63.16
N GLU A 53 -15.42 -13.71 62.78
CA GLU A 53 -15.92 -14.23 61.49
C GLU A 53 -17.40 -13.88 61.31
N GLU A 54 -17.70 -12.74 60.69
CA GLU A 54 -19.06 -12.48 60.22
C GLU A 54 -19.32 -13.34 58.98
N ASN A 55 -20.41 -14.09 59.03
CA ASN A 55 -20.91 -14.84 57.90
C ASN A 55 -21.39 -13.86 56.83
N VAL A 56 -20.82 -13.93 55.63
CA VAL A 56 -21.24 -13.10 54.49
C VAL A 56 -22.24 -13.88 53.66
N THR A 57 -23.40 -13.29 53.41
CA THR A 57 -24.40 -13.89 52.51
C THR A 57 -24.32 -13.23 51.15
N VAL A 58 -24.06 -14.02 50.11
CA VAL A 58 -24.11 -13.59 48.72
C VAL A 58 -25.45 -14.04 48.15
N ARG A 59 -26.28 -13.09 47.74
CA ARG A 59 -27.58 -13.38 47.10
C ARG A 59 -27.48 -13.15 45.60
N LEU A 60 -27.76 -14.18 44.83
CA LEU A 60 -27.88 -14.14 43.38
C LEU A 60 -29.32 -13.82 43.01
N ILE A 61 -29.61 -12.57 42.69
CA ILE A 61 -30.93 -12.14 42.23
C ILE A 61 -31.03 -12.49 40.76
N SER A 62 -31.89 -13.44 40.40
CA SER A 62 -32.03 -13.82 39.00
C SER A 62 -33.01 -12.92 38.26
N LEU A 63 -32.51 -12.27 37.21
CA LEU A 63 -33.29 -11.52 36.21
C LEU A 63 -33.25 -12.25 34.86
N MET A 64 -33.09 -13.57 34.87
CA MET A 64 -33.10 -14.41 33.67
C MET A 64 -34.52 -14.76 33.19
N TYR A 65 -35.54 -14.45 33.99
CA TYR A 65 -36.94 -14.74 33.71
C TYR A 65 -37.61 -13.62 32.92
N HIS A 66 -38.37 -13.98 31.90
CA HIS A 66 -39.27 -13.07 31.18
C HIS A 66 -40.46 -13.87 30.62
N LYS A 67 -41.64 -13.26 30.55
CA LYS A 67 -42.94 -13.89 30.21
C LYS A 67 -42.95 -14.73 28.93
N ASN A 68 -42.11 -14.37 27.96
CA ASN A 68 -42.05 -15.04 26.65
C ASN A 68 -40.96 -16.14 26.57
N ILE A 69 -40.17 -16.38 27.62
CA ILE A 69 -38.94 -17.20 27.57
C ILE A 69 -38.70 -18.08 28.83
N GLU A 70 -39.74 -18.40 29.61
CA GLU A 70 -39.66 -19.15 30.88
C GLU A 70 -38.82 -20.44 30.79
N GLY A 71 -38.95 -21.19 29.69
CA GLY A 71 -38.16 -22.40 29.45
C GLY A 71 -36.64 -22.17 29.33
N MET A 72 -36.21 -21.00 28.82
CA MET A 72 -34.79 -20.66 28.69
C MET A 72 -34.15 -20.37 30.04
N ALA A 73 -34.85 -19.62 30.90
CA ALA A 73 -34.37 -19.26 32.23
C ALA A 73 -34.05 -20.53 33.04
N ARG A 74 -34.95 -21.51 32.96
CA ARG A 74 -34.80 -22.81 33.62
C ARG A 74 -33.56 -23.58 33.16
N LEU A 75 -33.25 -23.56 31.86
CA LEU A 75 -32.04 -24.19 31.31
C LEU A 75 -30.77 -23.51 31.81
N ILE A 76 -30.72 -22.18 31.79
CA ILE A 76 -29.59 -21.40 32.31
C ILE A 76 -29.37 -21.71 33.80
N HIS A 77 -30.45 -21.73 34.60
CA HIS A 77 -30.39 -22.03 36.03
C HIS A 77 -29.92 -23.45 36.32
N THR A 78 -30.34 -24.41 35.50
CA THR A 78 -29.89 -25.80 35.61
C THR A 78 -28.37 -25.88 35.45
N GLY A 79 -27.82 -25.24 34.41
CA GLY A 79 -26.37 -25.15 34.22
C GLY A 79 -25.64 -24.44 35.35
N LEU A 80 -26.19 -23.30 35.81
CA LEU A 80 -25.66 -22.54 36.94
C LEU A 80 -25.59 -23.40 38.19
N ASN A 81 -26.68 -24.04 38.59
CA ASN A 81 -26.71 -24.87 39.78
C ASN A 81 -25.83 -26.12 39.66
N ALA A 82 -25.73 -26.72 38.47
CA ALA A 82 -24.84 -27.84 38.22
C ALA A 82 -23.37 -27.48 38.50
N SER A 83 -22.91 -26.30 38.07
CA SER A 83 -21.55 -25.83 38.40
C SER A 83 -21.34 -25.60 39.91
N LEU A 84 -22.41 -25.28 40.65
CA LEU A 84 -22.33 -24.91 42.07
C LEU A 84 -22.41 -26.12 43.02
N MET A 85 -23.14 -27.18 42.66
CA MET A 85 -23.59 -28.23 43.60
C MET A 85 -22.45 -28.84 44.43
N ASP A 86 -21.42 -29.41 43.80
CA ASP A 86 -20.33 -30.09 44.51
C ASP A 86 -19.23 -29.13 45.00
N ARG A 87 -19.31 -27.87 44.57
CA ARG A 87 -18.23 -26.88 44.70
C ARG A 87 -18.53 -25.79 45.72
N ARG A 88 -19.75 -25.73 46.27
CA ARG A 88 -20.08 -24.86 47.41
C ARG A 88 -19.15 -25.08 48.60
N SER A 89 -18.65 -26.30 48.78
CA SER A 89 -17.66 -26.66 49.80
C SER A 89 -16.28 -25.99 49.58
N LEU A 90 -15.98 -25.53 48.37
CA LEU A 90 -14.76 -24.80 48.01
C LEU A 90 -14.83 -23.31 48.39
N LEU A 91 -16.01 -22.81 48.77
CA LEU A 91 -16.16 -21.49 49.36
C LEU A 91 -15.57 -21.53 50.77
N GLY A 92 -14.80 -20.50 51.15
CA GLY A 92 -14.23 -20.41 52.49
C GLY A 92 -15.32 -20.53 53.57
N LYS A 93 -15.00 -21.12 54.73
CA LYS A 93 -15.92 -21.23 55.89
C LYS A 93 -16.60 -19.88 56.12
N GLY A 94 -17.93 -19.82 56.26
CA GLY A 94 -18.68 -18.58 56.56
C GLY A 94 -19.19 -17.77 55.37
N ILE A 95 -19.10 -18.28 54.12
CA ILE A 95 -19.76 -17.69 52.95
C ILE A 95 -21.02 -18.50 52.63
N ASN A 96 -22.19 -17.85 52.61
CA ASN A 96 -23.46 -18.49 52.23
C ASN A 96 -23.94 -17.95 50.88
N LEU A 97 -24.19 -18.83 49.91
CA LEU A 97 -24.68 -18.47 48.58
C LEU A 97 -26.18 -18.81 48.47
N GLN A 98 -27.00 -17.82 48.16
CA GLN A 98 -28.46 -17.98 48.01
C GLN A 98 -28.91 -17.52 46.63
N LEU A 99 -29.61 -18.37 45.89
CA LEU A 99 -30.30 -17.97 44.67
C LEU A 99 -31.66 -17.38 45.06
N VAL A 100 -31.95 -16.18 44.59
CA VAL A 100 -33.21 -15.46 44.82
C VAL A 100 -33.95 -15.36 43.49
N GLU A 101 -35.05 -16.09 43.40
CA GLU A 101 -35.93 -16.08 42.24
C GLU A 101 -37.03 -15.01 42.39
N PRO A 102 -37.50 -14.42 41.27
CA PRO A 102 -38.58 -13.45 41.31
C PRO A 102 -39.88 -14.07 41.82
N THR A 103 -40.54 -13.39 42.77
CA THR A 103 -41.86 -13.78 43.28
C THR A 103 -42.99 -13.58 42.26
N ASN A 104 -42.81 -12.68 41.30
CA ASN A 104 -43.73 -12.49 40.17
C ASN A 104 -42.93 -12.41 38.87
N MET A 105 -43.07 -13.45 38.03
CA MET A 105 -42.39 -13.57 36.73
C MET A 105 -42.96 -12.64 35.65
N GLU A 106 -44.04 -11.90 35.95
CA GLU A 106 -44.65 -10.92 35.04
C GLU A 106 -44.13 -9.48 35.21
N LEU A 107 -43.37 -9.20 36.28
CA LEU A 107 -42.84 -7.86 36.52
C LEU A 107 -41.63 -7.57 35.60
N PRO A 108 -41.46 -6.32 35.14
CA PRO A 108 -40.24 -5.88 34.47
C PRO A 108 -38.98 -6.15 35.32
N ALA A 109 -37.82 -6.30 34.68
CA ALA A 109 -36.59 -6.67 35.38
C ALA A 109 -36.16 -5.58 36.39
N GLU A 110 -36.38 -4.31 36.05
CA GLU A 110 -36.10 -3.16 36.93
C GLU A 110 -36.94 -3.19 38.21
N GLU A 111 -38.24 -3.48 38.10
CA GLU A 111 -39.14 -3.57 39.26
C GLU A 111 -38.82 -4.77 40.14
N THR A 112 -38.51 -5.91 39.51
CA THR A 112 -38.06 -7.11 40.18
C THR A 112 -36.77 -6.86 40.97
N LEU A 113 -35.80 -6.20 40.34
CA LEU A 113 -34.55 -5.82 40.99
C LEU A 113 -34.81 -4.90 42.19
N LYS A 114 -35.63 -3.85 41.99
CA LYS A 114 -35.98 -2.90 43.05
C LYS A 114 -36.62 -3.57 44.27
N ALA A 115 -37.49 -4.55 44.05
CA ALA A 115 -38.14 -5.31 45.12
C ALA A 115 -37.18 -6.28 45.84
N ALA A 116 -36.18 -6.79 45.13
CA ALA A 116 -35.27 -7.81 45.65
C ALA A 116 -34.08 -7.23 46.44
N ILE A 117 -33.64 -5.99 46.18
CA ILE A 117 -32.42 -5.40 46.79
C ILE A 117 -32.46 -5.41 48.32
N SER A 118 -31.41 -5.97 48.94
CA SER A 118 -31.22 -5.92 50.39
C SER A 118 -30.58 -4.60 50.80
N HIS A 119 -30.89 -4.14 52.01
CA HIS A 119 -30.24 -2.99 52.63
C HIS A 119 -29.31 -3.40 53.80
N SER A 120 -29.11 -4.72 54.01
CA SER A 120 -28.25 -5.25 55.06
C SER A 120 -26.77 -5.18 54.69
N LYS A 121 -25.92 -4.76 55.63
CA LYS A 121 -24.47 -4.59 55.40
C LYS A 121 -23.70 -5.90 55.15
N ASN A 122 -24.21 -7.03 55.65
CA ASN A 122 -23.57 -8.36 55.54
C ASN A 122 -24.11 -9.19 54.34
N VAL A 123 -24.83 -8.52 53.43
CA VAL A 123 -25.41 -9.12 52.23
C VAL A 123 -24.80 -8.48 50.98
N ILE A 124 -24.22 -9.31 50.12
CA ILE A 124 -23.76 -8.90 48.80
C ILE A 124 -24.78 -9.39 47.78
N ASP A 125 -25.48 -8.44 47.16
CA ASP A 125 -26.38 -8.73 46.06
C ASP A 125 -25.60 -8.71 44.75
N VAL A 126 -25.76 -9.79 43.99
CA VAL A 126 -25.26 -9.94 42.62
C VAL A 126 -26.45 -10.30 41.75
N VAL A 127 -26.59 -9.66 40.61
CA VAL A 127 -27.66 -9.96 39.66
C VAL A 127 -27.15 -10.97 38.64
N ILE A 128 -27.92 -11.99 38.32
CA ILE A 128 -27.66 -12.89 37.18
C ILE A 128 -28.65 -12.52 36.07
N GLY A 129 -28.15 -12.06 34.92
CA GLY A 129 -28.95 -11.40 33.87
C GLY A 129 -28.75 -9.88 33.90
N PRO A 130 -29.67 -9.06 33.35
CA PRO A 130 -30.93 -9.41 32.68
C PRO A 130 -30.77 -10.11 31.33
N VAL A 131 -31.86 -10.67 30.82
CA VAL A 131 -31.98 -11.06 29.40
C VAL A 131 -32.56 -9.87 28.64
N ASP A 132 -32.06 -9.66 27.43
CA ASP A 132 -32.40 -8.55 26.54
C ASP A 132 -31.66 -7.22 26.84
N ALA A 133 -31.30 -6.52 25.75
CA ALA A 133 -30.53 -5.29 25.82
C ALA A 133 -31.33 -4.13 26.46
N TYR A 134 -32.64 -4.07 26.22
CA TYR A 134 -33.51 -3.02 26.75
C TYR A 134 -33.63 -3.12 28.27
N GLU A 135 -33.92 -4.32 28.79
CA GLU A 135 -34.01 -4.56 30.24
C GLU A 135 -32.66 -4.35 30.94
N THR A 136 -31.56 -4.73 30.29
CA THR A 136 -30.20 -4.48 30.79
C THR A 136 -29.93 -2.98 30.96
N ILE A 137 -30.25 -2.17 29.93
CA ILE A 137 -30.05 -0.71 29.97
C ILE A 137 -30.97 -0.07 31.02
N LYS A 138 -32.23 -0.51 31.15
CA LYS A 138 -33.15 -0.02 32.19
C LYS A 138 -32.69 -0.31 33.61
N CYS A 139 -32.10 -1.48 33.86
CA CYS A 139 -31.60 -1.81 35.18
C CYS A 139 -30.33 -1.02 35.56
N LEU A 140 -29.60 -0.49 34.58
CA LEU A 140 -28.28 0.10 34.78
C LEU A 140 -28.23 1.25 35.81
N PRO A 141 -29.16 2.23 35.83
CA PRO A 141 -29.18 3.27 36.85
C PRO A 141 -29.29 2.70 38.28
N LEU A 142 -30.17 1.70 38.47
CA LEU A 142 -30.39 1.07 39.77
C LEU A 142 -29.18 0.22 40.20
N LEU A 143 -28.54 -0.47 39.25
CA LEU A 143 -27.29 -1.20 39.49
C LEU A 143 -26.18 -0.24 39.93
N MET A 144 -26.03 0.91 39.28
CA MET A 144 -25.05 1.94 39.63
C MET A 144 -25.32 2.54 41.01
N GLU A 145 -26.57 2.95 41.29
CA GLU A 145 -26.99 3.54 42.58
C GLU A 145 -26.65 2.63 43.76
N HIS A 146 -26.94 1.33 43.63
CA HIS A 146 -26.74 0.36 44.71
C HIS A 146 -25.41 -0.39 44.65
N LYS A 147 -24.53 -0.03 43.70
CA LYS A 147 -23.21 -0.66 43.45
C LYS A 147 -23.31 -2.18 43.20
N ILE A 148 -24.38 -2.63 42.56
CA ILE A 148 -24.64 -4.04 42.27
C ILE A 148 -24.08 -4.38 40.89
N VAL A 149 -23.52 -5.59 40.75
CA VAL A 149 -23.06 -6.10 39.45
C VAL A 149 -24.14 -7.00 38.84
N ALA A 150 -24.52 -6.69 37.61
CA ALA A 150 -25.21 -7.61 36.70
C ALA A 150 -24.17 -8.50 36.04
N PHE A 151 -24.25 -9.78 36.34
CA PHE A 151 -23.28 -10.80 36.01
C PHE A 151 -23.88 -11.72 34.93
N GLY A 152 -23.21 -11.75 33.77
CA GLY A 152 -23.67 -12.48 32.59
C GLY A 152 -25.04 -12.03 32.07
N PRO A 153 -25.28 -10.73 31.81
CA PRO A 153 -26.47 -10.35 31.04
C PRO A 153 -26.39 -10.93 29.62
N ILE A 154 -27.53 -11.33 29.07
CA ILE A 154 -27.61 -11.86 27.70
C ILE A 154 -28.13 -10.75 26.80
N THR A 155 -27.25 -10.17 25.98
CA THR A 155 -27.61 -9.07 25.09
C THR A 155 -27.07 -9.29 23.67
N ALA A 156 -27.78 -8.70 22.71
CA ALA A 156 -27.47 -8.78 21.27
C ALA A 156 -27.24 -7.40 20.63
N SER A 157 -27.13 -6.34 21.45
CA SER A 157 -26.91 -4.96 21.01
C SER A 157 -25.58 -4.41 21.51
N THR A 158 -24.85 -3.74 20.62
CA THR A 158 -23.62 -3.01 20.92
C THR A 158 -23.84 -1.88 21.94
N GLU A 159 -25.04 -1.29 22.02
CA GLU A 159 -25.36 -0.23 22.99
C GLU A 159 -25.34 -0.70 24.44
N SER A 160 -25.67 -1.97 24.67
CA SER A 160 -25.62 -2.58 26.00
C SER A 160 -24.21 -3.01 26.42
N HIS A 161 -23.23 -2.90 25.51
CA HIS A 161 -21.82 -3.25 25.73
C HIS A 161 -20.92 -2.01 25.96
N LEU A 162 -21.52 -0.83 26.16
CA LEU A 162 -20.77 0.34 26.64
C LEU A 162 -20.14 0.06 28.01
N TRP A 163 -18.99 0.69 28.27
CA TRP A 163 -18.27 0.51 29.53
C TRP A 163 -19.12 0.95 30.72
N ALA A 164 -19.48 -0.02 31.56
CA ALA A 164 -20.06 0.19 32.86
C ALA A 164 -19.48 -0.84 33.84
N PRO A 165 -18.89 -0.43 34.98
CA PRO A 165 -18.33 -1.36 35.95
C PRO A 165 -19.39 -2.27 36.58
N ASN A 166 -20.67 -1.90 36.49
CA ASN A 166 -21.79 -2.69 36.99
C ASN A 166 -22.24 -3.81 36.03
N LEU A 167 -21.75 -3.86 34.79
CA LEU A 167 -22.14 -4.87 33.81
C LEU A 167 -20.96 -5.80 33.55
N TYR A 168 -21.01 -7.05 33.98
CA TYR A 168 -19.93 -8.02 33.81
C TYR A 168 -20.37 -9.11 32.81
N ILE A 169 -19.99 -8.93 31.54
CA ILE A 169 -20.44 -9.71 30.39
C ILE A 169 -19.42 -10.82 30.09
N MET A 170 -19.85 -12.06 29.84
CA MET A 170 -18.94 -13.22 29.79
C MET A 170 -18.62 -13.71 28.37
N ASP A 171 -19.32 -13.16 27.40
CA ASP A 171 -19.34 -13.53 26.01
C ASP A 171 -18.77 -12.42 25.12
N ALA A 172 -18.63 -12.72 23.83
CA ALA A 172 -18.09 -11.79 22.86
C ALA A 172 -19.13 -10.72 22.54
N GLU A 173 -18.64 -9.50 22.28
CA GLU A 173 -19.51 -8.38 21.89
C GLU A 173 -20.25 -8.63 20.56
N PRO A 174 -21.47 -8.10 20.39
CA PRO A 174 -22.29 -8.31 19.17
C PRO A 174 -21.62 -7.86 17.87
N ALA A 175 -20.78 -6.82 17.91
CA ALA A 175 -20.04 -6.37 16.73
C ALA A 175 -19.07 -7.44 16.21
N ALA A 176 -18.50 -8.27 17.10
CA ALA A 176 -17.65 -9.40 16.72
C ALA A 176 -18.47 -10.48 15.99
N GLU A 177 -19.72 -10.72 16.37
CA GLU A 177 -20.61 -11.65 15.65
C GLU A 177 -20.93 -11.14 14.24
N VAL A 178 -21.25 -9.86 14.10
CA VAL A 178 -21.48 -9.23 12.79
C VAL A 178 -20.22 -9.35 11.91
N ALA A 179 -19.05 -9.07 12.47
CA ALA A 179 -17.78 -9.24 11.77
C ALA A 179 -17.53 -10.71 11.36
N ALA A 180 -17.84 -11.68 12.23
CA ALA A 180 -17.71 -13.10 11.89
C ALA A 180 -18.63 -13.50 10.71
N LEU A 181 -19.88 -13.03 10.68
CA LEU A 181 -20.83 -13.29 9.60
C LEU A 181 -20.36 -12.70 8.26
N ILE A 182 -19.90 -11.45 8.26
CA ILE A 182 -19.35 -10.79 7.06
C ILE A 182 -18.11 -11.55 6.57
N ARG A 183 -17.18 -11.86 7.49
CA ARG A 183 -15.96 -12.63 7.19
C ARG A 183 -16.31 -13.99 6.58
N TYR A 184 -17.31 -14.68 7.13
CA TYR A 184 -17.76 -15.97 6.62
C TYR A 184 -18.34 -15.86 5.21
N ALA A 185 -19.23 -14.88 4.99
CA ALA A 185 -19.83 -14.63 3.68
C ALA A 185 -18.77 -14.32 2.60
N VAL A 186 -17.81 -13.44 2.90
CA VAL A 186 -16.79 -13.00 1.93
C VAL A 186 -15.70 -14.04 1.70
N ASN A 187 -15.25 -14.74 2.75
CA ASN A 187 -14.07 -15.60 2.67
C ASN A 187 -14.37 -17.08 2.47
N PHE A 188 -15.46 -17.57 3.06
CA PHE A 188 -15.82 -18.99 3.03
C PHE A 188 -16.89 -19.26 1.97
N LEU A 189 -17.98 -18.49 1.97
CA LEU A 189 -19.00 -18.60 0.91
C LEU A 189 -18.59 -17.92 -0.39
N ARG A 190 -17.65 -16.96 -0.31
CA ARG A 190 -17.13 -16.17 -1.44
C ARG A 190 -18.23 -15.47 -2.25
N VAL A 191 -19.32 -15.09 -1.60
CA VAL A 191 -20.47 -14.48 -2.28
C VAL A 191 -20.16 -13.06 -2.74
N ARG A 192 -20.61 -12.70 -3.94
CA ARG A 192 -20.46 -11.34 -4.49
C ARG A 192 -21.57 -10.41 -4.00
N ARG A 193 -22.77 -10.96 -3.75
CA ARG A 193 -23.98 -10.21 -3.38
C ARG A 193 -24.43 -10.53 -1.95
N ILE A 194 -24.06 -9.63 -1.03
CA ILE A 194 -24.50 -9.68 0.37
C ILE A 194 -25.61 -8.66 0.56
N SER A 195 -26.75 -9.12 1.05
CA SER A 195 -27.89 -8.29 1.39
C SER A 195 -28.20 -8.39 2.89
N PHE A 196 -28.93 -7.41 3.42
CA PHE A 196 -29.24 -7.32 4.85
C PHE A 196 -30.73 -7.34 5.10
N MET A 197 -31.10 -7.89 6.25
CA MET A 197 -32.43 -7.79 6.81
C MET A 197 -32.33 -7.34 8.27
N TYR A 198 -33.04 -6.29 8.65
CA TYR A 198 -33.12 -5.83 10.04
C TYR A 198 -34.47 -5.18 10.36
N MET A 199 -34.73 -4.98 11.65
CA MET A 199 -35.95 -4.34 12.14
C MET A 199 -35.67 -2.92 12.64
N GLU A 200 -36.54 -1.99 12.29
CA GLU A 200 -36.48 -0.60 12.75
C GLU A 200 -37.05 -0.46 14.15
N GLY A 201 -36.40 0.39 14.96
CA GLY A 201 -36.84 0.71 16.31
C GLY A 201 -36.58 -0.38 17.36
N LEU A 202 -35.74 -1.38 17.10
CA LEU A 202 -35.40 -2.43 18.06
C LEU A 202 -33.89 -2.42 18.37
N TYR A 203 -33.52 -2.58 19.66
CA TYR A 203 -32.13 -2.63 20.11
C TYR A 203 -31.36 -3.77 19.46
N GLY A 204 -30.28 -3.45 18.75
CA GLY A 204 -29.48 -4.42 17.99
C GLY A 204 -29.95 -4.66 16.55
N GLY A 205 -31.10 -4.13 16.13
CA GLY A 205 -31.54 -4.17 14.72
C GLY A 205 -30.70 -3.24 13.83
N GLU A 206 -31.14 -1.99 13.78
CA GLU A 206 -30.51 -0.92 13.00
C GLU A 206 -29.04 -0.69 13.35
N ASN A 207 -28.67 -0.78 14.63
CA ASN A 207 -27.28 -0.53 15.06
C ASN A 207 -26.31 -1.60 14.59
N ASN A 208 -26.68 -2.88 14.66
CA ASN A 208 -25.82 -3.95 14.12
C ASN A 208 -25.70 -3.81 12.61
N TYR A 209 -26.76 -3.38 11.91
CA TYR A 209 -26.69 -3.07 10.49
C TYR A 209 -25.76 -1.89 10.18
N ASN A 210 -25.80 -0.81 10.96
CA ASN A 210 -24.87 0.31 10.82
C ASN A 210 -23.41 -0.14 11.04
N THR A 211 -23.16 -0.96 12.06
CA THR A 211 -21.84 -1.60 12.26
C THR A 211 -21.45 -2.48 11.07
N ALA A 212 -22.37 -3.29 10.55
CA ALA A 212 -22.12 -4.14 9.38
C ALA A 212 -21.72 -3.30 8.15
N LYS A 213 -22.47 -2.22 7.89
CA LYS A 213 -22.22 -1.29 6.79
C LYS A 213 -20.82 -0.66 6.89
N GLU A 214 -20.42 -0.20 8.08
CA GLU A 214 -19.08 0.34 8.31
C GLU A 214 -17.98 -0.70 8.05
N LEU A 215 -18.17 -1.93 8.53
CA LEU A 215 -17.22 -3.03 8.31
C LEU A 215 -17.10 -3.40 6.84
N MET A 216 -18.21 -3.49 6.11
CA MET A 216 -18.20 -3.81 4.68
C MET A 216 -17.44 -2.76 3.85
N VAL A 217 -17.72 -1.47 4.06
CA VAL A 217 -17.03 -0.39 3.33
C VAL A 217 -15.52 -0.47 3.54
N ARG A 218 -15.07 -0.81 4.76
CA ARG A 218 -13.65 -0.94 5.08
C ARG A 218 -12.96 -2.11 4.37
N ILE A 219 -13.66 -3.21 4.14
CA ILE A 219 -13.12 -4.34 3.39
C ILE A 219 -13.33 -4.21 1.88
N GLY A 220 -13.90 -3.08 1.41
CA GLY A 220 -14.14 -2.82 -0.01
C GLY A 220 -15.40 -3.50 -0.55
N TYR A 221 -16.38 -3.79 0.31
CA TYR A 221 -17.68 -4.37 -0.03
C TYR A 221 -18.80 -3.34 0.10
N GLU A 222 -19.80 -3.47 -0.77
CA GLU A 222 -21.04 -2.69 -0.72
C GLU A 222 -22.24 -3.60 -0.47
N SER A 223 -23.28 -3.05 0.17
CA SER A 223 -24.54 -3.77 0.36
C SER A 223 -25.29 -3.86 -0.96
N TRP A 224 -25.72 -5.06 -1.32
CA TRP A 224 -26.40 -5.29 -2.59
C TRP A 224 -27.91 -5.02 -2.51
N GLY A 225 -28.51 -5.34 -1.37
CA GLY A 225 -29.92 -5.09 -1.07
C GLY A 225 -30.18 -5.02 0.43
N VAL A 226 -31.18 -4.26 0.83
CA VAL A 226 -31.54 -4.06 2.24
C VAL A 226 -33.05 -4.17 2.39
N PHE A 227 -33.49 -5.04 3.29
CA PHE A 227 -34.87 -5.17 3.70
C PHE A 227 -35.01 -4.66 5.14
N SER A 228 -35.66 -3.52 5.33
CA SER A 228 -35.99 -2.98 6.64
C SER A 228 -37.51 -2.83 6.78
N VAL A 229 -38.02 -3.21 7.94
CA VAL A 229 -39.42 -3.00 8.33
C VAL A 229 -39.51 -2.62 9.82
N PRO A 230 -40.54 -1.87 10.24
CA PRO A 230 -40.78 -1.62 11.66
C PRO A 230 -40.99 -2.94 12.42
N SER A 231 -40.50 -2.99 13.67
CA SER A 231 -40.83 -4.11 14.55
C SER A 231 -42.34 -4.22 14.74
N SER A 232 -42.86 -5.44 14.58
CA SER A 232 -44.25 -5.81 14.84
C SER A 232 -44.70 -5.54 16.28
N LEU A 233 -43.76 -5.41 17.22
CA LEU A 233 -44.01 -5.02 18.61
C LEU A 233 -44.34 -3.52 18.76
N LYS A 234 -43.97 -2.70 17.77
CA LYS A 234 -44.20 -1.24 17.76
C LYS A 234 -45.27 -0.83 16.76
N GLN A 235 -45.23 -1.40 15.56
CA GLN A 235 -46.12 -1.03 14.47
C GLN A 235 -46.41 -2.25 13.58
N PHE A 236 -47.69 -2.45 13.27
CA PHE A 236 -48.10 -3.47 12.31
C PHE A 236 -48.00 -2.92 10.88
N ILE A 237 -47.36 -3.68 9.97
CA ILE A 237 -47.26 -3.35 8.54
C ILE A 237 -48.21 -4.22 7.72
N SER A 238 -48.93 -3.61 6.78
CA SER A 238 -49.89 -4.32 5.94
C SER A 238 -49.23 -5.35 5.02
N ASN A 239 -50.01 -6.28 4.46
CA ASN A 239 -49.49 -7.26 3.49
C ASN A 239 -49.00 -6.58 2.21
N SER A 240 -49.75 -5.61 1.68
CA SER A 240 -49.37 -4.88 0.47
C SER A 240 -48.08 -4.08 0.62
N GLU A 241 -47.88 -3.40 1.76
CA GLU A 241 -46.66 -2.62 2.00
C GLU A 241 -45.44 -3.54 2.13
N PHE A 242 -45.59 -4.67 2.84
CA PHE A 242 -44.53 -5.67 2.96
C PHE A 242 -44.16 -6.27 1.59
N ASP A 243 -45.16 -6.60 0.77
CA ASP A 243 -44.94 -7.19 -0.55
C ASP A 243 -44.18 -6.23 -1.49
N VAL A 244 -44.48 -4.93 -1.45
CA VAL A 244 -43.73 -3.92 -2.22
C VAL A 244 -42.25 -3.84 -1.77
N LEU A 245 -42.00 -3.88 -0.46
CA LEU A 245 -40.63 -3.91 0.07
C LEU A 245 -39.90 -5.21 -0.32
N TRP A 246 -40.62 -6.33 -0.33
CA TRP A 246 -40.10 -7.63 -0.71
C TRP A 246 -39.70 -7.66 -2.18
N GLU A 247 -40.57 -7.22 -3.09
CA GLU A 247 -40.29 -7.21 -4.54
C GLU A 247 -39.03 -6.40 -4.86
N LYS A 248 -38.89 -5.23 -4.22
CA LYS A 248 -37.68 -4.41 -4.33
C LYS A 248 -36.44 -5.16 -3.82
N PHE A 249 -36.52 -5.83 -2.68
CA PHE A 249 -35.41 -6.61 -2.12
C PHE A 249 -35.04 -7.83 -2.98
N ALA A 250 -36.02 -8.65 -3.38
CA ALA A 250 -35.82 -9.87 -4.17
C ALA A 250 -35.23 -9.56 -5.55
N SER A 251 -35.59 -8.41 -6.15
CA SER A 251 -35.00 -7.93 -7.42
C SER A 251 -33.48 -7.75 -7.37
N SER A 252 -32.91 -7.55 -6.17
CA SER A 252 -31.46 -7.48 -5.96
C SER A 252 -30.75 -8.84 -6.14
N ARG A 253 -31.48 -9.96 -6.14
CA ARG A 253 -30.94 -11.34 -6.30
C ARG A 253 -29.83 -11.66 -5.28
N PRO A 254 -30.12 -11.59 -3.97
CA PRO A 254 -29.12 -11.86 -2.94
C PRO A 254 -28.52 -13.26 -3.08
N GLN A 255 -27.20 -13.40 -2.85
CA GLN A 255 -26.56 -14.70 -2.69
C GLN A 255 -26.44 -15.09 -1.21
N ALA A 256 -26.26 -14.10 -0.34
CA ALA A 256 -26.35 -14.26 1.10
C ALA A 256 -27.18 -13.12 1.70
N VAL A 257 -27.99 -13.44 2.70
CA VAL A 257 -28.76 -12.48 3.49
C VAL A 257 -28.26 -12.56 4.92
N ILE A 258 -27.69 -11.45 5.43
CA ILE A 258 -27.34 -11.32 6.84
C ILE A 258 -28.54 -10.70 7.57
N MET A 259 -29.21 -11.51 8.37
CA MET A 259 -30.31 -11.10 9.23
C MET A 259 -29.77 -10.64 10.58
N LEU A 260 -29.95 -9.35 10.87
CA LEU A 260 -29.49 -8.68 12.08
C LEU A 260 -30.69 -8.23 12.91
N SER A 261 -31.61 -9.16 13.19
CA SER A 261 -32.75 -8.87 14.04
C SER A 261 -33.15 -10.08 14.87
N PRO A 262 -33.73 -9.87 16.07
CA PRO A 262 -34.45 -10.92 16.76
C PRO A 262 -35.60 -11.44 15.91
N ILE A 263 -36.02 -12.64 16.27
CA ILE A 263 -37.11 -13.33 15.59
C ILE A 263 -38.46 -12.79 16.06
N GLU A 264 -39.23 -12.22 15.14
CA GLU A 264 -40.61 -11.78 15.34
C GLU A 264 -41.49 -12.09 14.11
N LEU A 265 -42.76 -11.64 14.12
CA LEU A 265 -43.75 -11.94 13.07
C LEU A 265 -43.28 -11.51 11.67
N ASN A 266 -42.68 -10.32 11.53
CA ASN A 266 -42.18 -9.85 10.25
C ASN A 266 -40.92 -10.61 9.79
N SER A 267 -40.08 -11.08 10.72
CA SER A 267 -38.94 -11.96 10.41
C SER A 267 -39.43 -13.30 9.87
N MET A 268 -40.51 -13.86 10.43
CA MET A 268 -41.16 -15.08 9.90
C MET A 268 -41.66 -14.88 8.47
N ARG A 269 -42.39 -13.78 8.22
CA ARG A 269 -42.89 -13.44 6.88
C ARG A 269 -41.75 -13.32 5.87
N PHE A 270 -40.64 -12.72 6.27
CA PHE A 270 -39.43 -12.60 5.45
C PHE A 270 -38.84 -13.97 5.09
N ILE A 271 -38.65 -14.86 6.08
CA ILE A 271 -38.09 -16.19 5.83
C ILE A 271 -39.01 -17.03 4.93
N TRP A 272 -40.33 -16.96 5.13
CA TRP A 272 -41.30 -17.63 4.26
C TRP A 272 -41.18 -17.16 2.81
N LYS A 273 -41.13 -15.85 2.59
CA LYS A 273 -40.92 -15.28 1.25
C LYS A 273 -39.56 -15.68 0.68
N MET A 274 -38.51 -15.70 1.49
CA MET A 274 -37.15 -16.06 1.08
C MET A 274 -37.07 -17.49 0.52
N VAL A 275 -37.73 -18.43 1.19
CA VAL A 275 -37.79 -19.83 0.77
C VAL A 275 -38.73 -20.03 -0.42
N ALA A 276 -39.83 -19.26 -0.51
CA ALA A 276 -40.83 -19.39 -1.56
C ALA A 276 -40.45 -18.73 -2.90
N ASP A 277 -39.68 -17.65 -2.87
CA ASP A 277 -39.36 -16.85 -4.05
C ASP A 277 -38.17 -17.45 -4.84
N PRO A 278 -38.33 -17.74 -6.14
CA PRO A 278 -37.25 -18.26 -6.98
C PRO A 278 -35.98 -17.38 -7.01
N LEU A 279 -36.11 -16.07 -6.82
CA LEU A 279 -34.98 -15.13 -6.85
C LEU A 279 -34.11 -15.18 -5.57
N THR A 280 -34.64 -15.74 -4.48
CA THR A 280 -33.96 -15.77 -3.16
C THR A 280 -33.85 -17.16 -2.55
N SER A 281 -34.60 -18.15 -3.06
CA SER A 281 -34.61 -19.53 -2.55
C SER A 281 -33.25 -20.21 -2.53
N SER A 282 -32.32 -19.75 -3.38
CA SER A 282 -30.93 -20.22 -3.43
C SER A 282 -29.95 -19.37 -2.62
N ALA A 283 -30.40 -18.44 -1.79
CA ALA A 283 -29.55 -17.60 -0.97
C ALA A 283 -29.23 -18.26 0.38
N TYR A 284 -28.07 -17.96 0.95
CA TYR A 284 -27.74 -18.34 2.33
C TYR A 284 -28.41 -17.37 3.31
N LEU A 285 -28.88 -17.88 4.46
CA LEU A 285 -29.35 -17.07 5.57
C LEU A 285 -28.31 -17.10 6.70
N LEU A 286 -27.73 -15.95 7.00
CA LEU A 286 -26.71 -15.76 8.02
C LEU A 286 -27.32 -14.94 9.17
N THR A 287 -27.14 -15.35 10.42
CA THR A 287 -27.69 -14.60 11.57
C THR A 287 -26.84 -14.70 12.83
N VAL A 288 -27.03 -13.77 13.75
CA VAL A 288 -26.35 -13.76 15.07
C VAL A 288 -26.93 -14.81 16.02
N SER A 289 -26.17 -15.16 17.07
CA SER A 289 -26.49 -16.24 18.01
C SER A 289 -27.82 -16.07 18.75
N SER A 290 -28.30 -14.84 18.93
CA SER A 290 -29.59 -14.59 19.57
C SER A 290 -30.79 -15.09 18.75
N ALA A 291 -30.67 -15.16 17.42
CA ALA A 291 -31.71 -15.71 16.55
C ALA A 291 -31.69 -17.24 16.49
N GLU A 292 -30.59 -17.89 16.87
CA GLU A 292 -30.42 -19.35 16.85
C GLU A 292 -31.52 -20.07 17.64
N LEU A 293 -32.02 -19.42 18.70
CA LEU A 293 -33.11 -19.91 19.55
C LEU A 293 -34.38 -20.31 18.79
N PHE A 294 -34.66 -19.69 17.65
CA PHE A 294 -35.91 -19.89 16.90
C PHE A 294 -35.68 -20.19 15.41
N ILE A 295 -34.46 -19.97 14.89
CA ILE A 295 -34.21 -20.02 13.45
C ILE A 295 -34.40 -21.40 12.85
N SER A 296 -34.00 -22.47 13.55
CA SER A 296 -34.10 -23.84 13.04
C SER A 296 -35.57 -24.23 12.85
N PHE A 297 -36.38 -24.04 13.90
CA PHE A 297 -37.83 -24.24 13.84
C PHE A 297 -38.49 -23.44 12.72
N MET A 298 -38.15 -22.15 12.59
CA MET A 298 -38.78 -21.29 11.59
C MET A 298 -38.38 -21.61 10.17
N TRP A 299 -37.11 -21.92 9.94
CA TRP A 299 -36.62 -22.32 8.63
C TRP A 299 -37.30 -23.61 8.16
N LYS A 300 -37.45 -24.58 9.06
CA LYS A 300 -38.17 -25.82 8.79
C LYS A 300 -39.65 -25.59 8.50
N ALA A 301 -40.34 -24.83 9.33
CA ALA A 301 -41.74 -24.48 9.10
C ALA A 301 -41.95 -23.75 7.76
N ALA A 302 -40.99 -22.90 7.37
CA ALA A 302 -40.99 -22.26 6.06
C ALA A 302 -40.90 -23.27 4.91
N LEU A 303 -39.92 -24.17 4.96
CA LEU A 303 -39.73 -25.22 3.95
C LEU A 303 -40.96 -26.14 3.82
N GLU A 304 -41.51 -26.58 4.95
CA GLU A 304 -42.71 -27.41 5.00
C GLU A 304 -43.94 -26.70 4.40
N SER A 305 -44.09 -25.40 4.66
CA SER A 305 -45.22 -24.62 4.14
C SER A 305 -45.19 -24.43 2.62
N VAL A 306 -43.99 -24.38 2.02
CA VAL A 306 -43.79 -24.18 0.57
C VAL A 306 -43.63 -25.51 -0.17
N GLY A 307 -43.29 -26.60 0.54
CA GLY A 307 -43.01 -27.91 -0.06
C GLY A 307 -41.63 -28.01 -0.72
N VAL A 308 -40.64 -27.26 -0.22
CA VAL A 308 -39.26 -27.23 -0.73
C VAL A 308 -38.37 -28.13 0.14
N PRO A 309 -37.49 -28.97 -0.44
CA PRO A 309 -36.60 -29.83 0.33
C PRO A 309 -35.57 -29.02 1.12
N PHE A 310 -35.19 -29.53 2.29
CA PHE A 310 -34.12 -28.97 3.09
C PHE A 310 -32.76 -29.15 2.39
N VAL A 311 -31.96 -28.08 2.36
CA VAL A 311 -30.58 -28.10 1.87
C VAL A 311 -29.65 -27.77 3.05
N PRO A 312 -28.79 -28.73 3.49
CA PRO A 312 -27.84 -28.49 4.58
C PRO A 312 -26.90 -27.31 4.31
N GLY A 313 -26.51 -26.60 5.38
CA GLY A 313 -25.58 -25.48 5.27
C GLY A 313 -26.18 -24.19 4.68
N ARG A 314 -27.50 -24.13 4.45
CA ARG A 314 -28.20 -22.91 4.02
C ARG A 314 -28.34 -21.87 5.12
N VAL A 315 -28.50 -22.32 6.36
CA VAL A 315 -28.64 -21.46 7.55
C VAL A 315 -27.35 -21.54 8.34
N ILE A 316 -26.73 -20.37 8.53
CA ILE A 316 -25.47 -20.19 9.24
C ILE A 316 -25.71 -19.26 10.42
N THR A 317 -25.29 -19.65 11.61
CA THR A 317 -25.40 -18.83 12.82
C THR A 317 -24.03 -18.58 13.46
N THR A 318 -23.91 -17.52 14.25
CA THR A 318 -22.79 -17.39 15.19
C THR A 318 -23.12 -18.09 16.51
N GLY A 319 -22.08 -18.43 17.27
CA GLY A 319 -22.15 -18.94 18.63
C GLY A 319 -21.11 -18.24 19.50
N LYS A 320 -21.41 -18.08 20.79
CA LYS A 320 -20.54 -17.42 21.77
C LYS A 320 -19.76 -18.40 22.67
N ALA A 321 -20.02 -19.70 22.52
CA ALA A 321 -19.37 -20.80 23.21
C ALA A 321 -19.38 -22.06 22.32
N PRO A 322 -18.54 -23.08 22.60
CA PRO A 322 -18.65 -24.39 21.95
C PRO A 322 -20.03 -25.02 22.16
N LEU A 323 -20.41 -26.00 21.31
CA LEU A 323 -21.63 -26.76 21.53
C LEU A 323 -21.45 -27.75 22.69
N ALA A 324 -22.57 -28.12 23.34
CA ALA A 324 -22.55 -29.10 24.44
C ALA A 324 -22.11 -30.50 24.00
N LYS A 325 -22.15 -30.79 22.71
CA LYS A 325 -21.65 -32.02 22.10
C LYS A 325 -20.17 -31.97 21.68
N ASP A 326 -19.52 -30.80 21.73
CA ASP A 326 -18.12 -30.63 21.29
C ASP A 326 -17.15 -31.11 22.38
N THR A 327 -17.00 -32.43 22.54
CA THR A 327 -16.21 -33.05 23.61
C THR A 327 -14.70 -32.94 23.45
N ASP A 328 -14.23 -32.34 22.36
CA ASP A 328 -12.82 -32.01 22.18
C ASP A 328 -12.34 -31.05 23.29
N TYR A 329 -13.25 -30.17 23.75
CA TYR A 329 -12.99 -29.29 24.88
C TYR A 329 -13.07 -30.02 26.23
N LEU A 330 -12.04 -29.90 27.05
CA LEU A 330 -11.99 -30.39 28.43
C LEU A 330 -13.09 -29.76 29.28
N ALA A 331 -13.36 -28.47 29.10
CA ALA A 331 -14.43 -27.77 29.81
C ALA A 331 -15.80 -28.37 29.49
N ILE A 332 -16.07 -28.73 28.23
CA ILE A 332 -17.34 -29.33 27.81
C ILE A 332 -17.52 -30.73 28.37
N ARG A 333 -16.46 -31.56 28.37
CA ARG A 333 -16.50 -32.87 29.03
C ARG A 333 -16.85 -32.76 30.52
N ARG A 334 -16.28 -31.77 31.18
CA ARG A 334 -16.53 -31.53 32.60
C ARG A 334 -17.93 -30.97 32.86
N PHE A 335 -18.39 -30.04 32.02
CA PHE A 335 -19.77 -29.54 32.04
C PHE A 335 -20.77 -30.69 31.94
N GLN A 336 -20.57 -31.63 31.00
CA GLN A 336 -21.46 -32.78 30.85
C GLN A 336 -21.50 -33.64 32.12
N GLU A 337 -20.37 -33.82 32.79
CA GLU A 337 -20.31 -34.55 34.06
C GLU A 337 -21.06 -33.82 35.18
N ASP A 338 -20.76 -32.54 35.41
CA ASP A 338 -21.43 -31.72 36.43
C ASP A 338 -22.96 -31.71 36.22
N MET A 339 -23.41 -31.64 34.95
CA MET A 339 -24.82 -31.72 34.57
C MET A 339 -25.46 -33.07 34.89
N ARG A 340 -24.79 -34.20 34.58
CA ARG A 340 -25.33 -35.54 34.89
C ARG A 340 -25.51 -35.72 36.39
N ILE A 341 -24.52 -35.31 37.18
CA ILE A 341 -24.57 -35.41 38.65
C ILE A 341 -25.74 -34.56 39.17
N TYR A 342 -25.82 -33.28 38.80
CA TYR A 342 -26.88 -32.38 39.28
C TYR A 342 -28.28 -32.83 38.89
N MET A 343 -28.50 -33.14 37.62
CA MET A 343 -29.83 -33.56 37.15
C MET A 343 -30.29 -34.87 37.79
N SER A 344 -29.36 -35.79 38.10
CA SER A 344 -29.66 -37.02 38.82
C SER A 344 -30.02 -36.77 40.29
N ALA A 345 -29.31 -35.87 40.97
CA ALA A 345 -29.54 -35.53 42.37
C ALA A 345 -30.90 -34.83 42.59
N GLU A 346 -31.28 -33.95 41.67
CA GLU A 346 -32.53 -33.15 41.74
C GLU A 346 -33.70 -33.81 40.99
N ASN A 347 -33.54 -35.03 40.46
CA ASN A 347 -34.56 -35.78 39.71
C ASN A 347 -35.19 -34.99 38.53
N LEU A 348 -34.38 -34.17 37.86
CA LEU A 348 -34.85 -33.25 36.81
C LEU A 348 -35.11 -33.92 35.47
N THR A 349 -34.66 -35.15 35.27
CA THR A 349 -34.81 -35.92 34.02
C THR A 349 -36.25 -36.03 33.54
N SER A 350 -37.19 -36.16 34.49
CA SER A 350 -38.63 -36.25 34.21
C SER A 350 -39.23 -34.95 33.65
N THR A 351 -38.57 -33.81 33.87
CA THR A 351 -39.12 -32.48 33.57
C THR A 351 -38.36 -31.72 32.48
N LEU A 352 -37.07 -32.01 32.25
CA LEU A 352 -36.23 -31.37 31.24
C LEU A 352 -35.71 -32.34 30.17
N GLY A 353 -36.04 -33.64 30.30
CA GLY A 353 -35.48 -34.70 29.46
C GLY A 353 -34.14 -35.21 29.98
N SER A 354 -33.55 -36.16 29.26
CA SER A 354 -32.22 -36.69 29.59
C SER A 354 -31.12 -35.62 29.43
N PRO A 355 -30.04 -35.68 30.23
CA PRO A 355 -28.86 -34.84 29.99
C PRO A 355 -28.36 -34.97 28.55
N GLU A 356 -28.37 -36.17 27.99
CA GLU A 356 -27.93 -36.46 26.62
C GLU A 356 -28.75 -35.72 25.57
N SER A 357 -30.08 -35.65 25.72
CA SER A 357 -30.94 -34.88 24.81
C SER A 357 -30.64 -33.37 24.88
N ILE A 358 -30.23 -32.85 26.03
CA ILE A 358 -29.82 -31.44 26.17
C ILE A 358 -28.48 -31.22 25.46
N PHE A 359 -27.54 -32.16 25.57
CA PHE A 359 -26.21 -32.02 24.94
C PHE A 359 -26.27 -32.04 23.42
N GLN A 360 -27.18 -32.84 22.83
CA GLN A 360 -27.38 -32.90 21.39
C GLN A 360 -28.11 -31.67 20.84
N HIS A 361 -29.03 -31.10 21.60
CA HIS A 361 -29.79 -29.94 21.17
C HIS A 361 -28.93 -28.66 21.25
N GLY A 362 -28.55 -28.09 20.10
CA GLY A 362 -27.65 -26.92 20.02
C GLY A 362 -28.05 -25.75 20.93
N THR A 363 -29.31 -25.32 20.85
CA THR A 363 -29.86 -24.23 21.67
C THR A 363 -29.88 -24.53 23.17
N TYR A 364 -30.42 -25.69 23.58
CA TYR A 364 -30.55 -26.02 25.01
C TYR A 364 -29.19 -26.29 25.65
N GLY A 365 -28.30 -26.95 24.91
CA GLY A 365 -26.90 -27.11 25.27
C GLY A 365 -26.21 -25.77 25.48
N GLN A 366 -26.38 -24.81 24.57
CA GLN A 366 -25.76 -23.49 24.72
C GLN A 366 -26.26 -22.72 25.95
N LEU A 367 -27.57 -22.72 26.22
CA LEU A 367 -28.15 -22.03 27.38
C LEU A 367 -27.66 -22.65 28.71
N THR A 368 -27.58 -23.97 28.78
CA THR A 368 -27.05 -24.68 29.95
C THR A 368 -25.55 -24.45 30.13
N ILE A 369 -24.76 -24.47 29.05
CA ILE A 369 -23.32 -24.11 29.10
C ILE A 369 -23.14 -22.67 29.61
N PHE A 370 -23.93 -21.72 29.11
CA PHE A 370 -23.84 -20.32 29.55
C PHE A 370 -24.02 -20.19 31.07
N GLY A 371 -25.06 -20.83 31.61
CA GLY A 371 -25.30 -20.88 33.05
C GLY A 371 -24.15 -21.52 33.83
N TRP A 372 -23.63 -22.64 33.32
CA TRP A 372 -22.50 -23.35 33.95
C TRP A 372 -21.22 -22.52 33.96
N ILE A 373 -20.88 -21.85 32.85
CA ILE A 373 -19.75 -20.90 32.78
C ILE A 373 -19.95 -19.78 33.80
N ALA A 374 -21.16 -19.22 33.88
CA ALA A 374 -21.48 -18.15 34.82
C ALA A 374 -21.17 -18.56 36.28
N GLY A 375 -21.61 -19.75 36.68
CA GLY A 375 -21.34 -20.25 38.03
C GLY A 375 -19.87 -20.57 38.27
N GLU A 376 -19.15 -21.10 37.28
CA GLU A 376 -17.71 -21.36 37.39
C GLU A 376 -16.88 -20.08 37.56
N VAL A 377 -17.17 -19.03 36.78
CA VAL A 377 -16.51 -17.72 36.92
C VAL A 377 -16.87 -17.11 38.27
N LEU A 378 -18.16 -17.13 38.66
CA LEU A 378 -18.63 -16.62 39.95
C LEU A 378 -17.96 -17.34 41.14
N LEU A 379 -17.84 -18.67 41.13
CA LEU A 379 -17.17 -19.39 42.22
C LEU A 379 -15.74 -18.91 42.45
N ARG A 380 -15.03 -18.53 41.38
CA ARG A 380 -13.66 -18.00 41.48
C ARG A 380 -13.62 -16.59 42.04
N THR A 381 -14.64 -15.77 41.77
CA THR A 381 -14.75 -14.43 42.34
C THR A 381 -15.10 -14.49 43.83
N LEU A 382 -15.87 -15.48 44.26
CA LEU A 382 -16.30 -15.62 45.66
C LEU A 382 -15.23 -16.23 46.59
N ARG A 383 -14.11 -16.73 46.08
CA ARG A 383 -13.05 -17.36 46.91
C ARG A 383 -12.28 -16.40 47.80
N SER A 384 -12.17 -15.13 47.43
CA SER A 384 -11.40 -14.15 48.21
C SER A 384 -12.33 -13.38 49.14
N ARG A 385 -12.09 -13.49 50.45
CA ARG A 385 -12.85 -12.75 51.45
C ARG A 385 -12.63 -11.24 51.37
N GLU A 386 -11.46 -10.79 50.93
CA GLU A 386 -11.15 -9.35 50.78
C GLU A 386 -12.12 -8.67 49.80
N TRP A 387 -12.55 -9.41 48.77
CA TRP A 387 -13.49 -8.91 47.75
C TRP A 387 -14.95 -8.95 48.23
N LEU A 388 -15.24 -9.62 49.35
CA LEU A 388 -16.59 -9.76 49.92
C LEU A 388 -16.83 -8.83 51.12
N THR A 389 -16.01 -7.79 51.28
CA THR A 389 -16.14 -6.80 52.36
C THR A 389 -17.21 -5.75 52.09
N SER A 390 -17.52 -5.49 50.82
CA SER A 390 -18.59 -4.59 50.38
C SER A 390 -18.96 -4.87 48.91
N ARG A 391 -20.12 -4.38 48.47
CA ARG A 391 -20.51 -4.44 47.05
C ARG A 391 -19.50 -3.74 46.13
N GLU A 392 -18.92 -2.64 46.59
CA GLU A 392 -17.89 -1.90 45.86
C GLU A 392 -16.58 -2.68 45.72
N ALA A 393 -16.12 -3.33 46.80
CA ALA A 393 -14.96 -4.19 46.76
C ALA A 393 -15.17 -5.38 45.82
N PHE A 394 -16.36 -5.99 45.85
CA PHE A 394 -16.73 -7.08 44.95
C PHE A 394 -16.68 -6.62 43.50
N MET A 395 -17.36 -5.53 43.16
CA MET A 395 -17.38 -4.95 41.82
C MET A 395 -15.96 -4.62 41.32
N LYS A 396 -15.17 -3.88 42.12
CA LYS A 396 -13.80 -3.51 41.72
C LYS A 396 -12.92 -4.74 41.50
N SER A 397 -13.08 -5.79 42.30
CA SER A 397 -12.29 -7.01 42.17
C SER A 397 -12.43 -7.68 40.81
N LEU A 398 -13.59 -7.57 40.16
CA LEU A 398 -13.86 -8.20 38.86
C LEU A 398 -13.02 -7.61 37.72
N TYR A 399 -12.59 -6.36 37.85
CA TYR A 399 -11.88 -5.59 36.82
C TYR A 399 -10.41 -5.31 37.13
N ASP A 400 -9.87 -5.94 38.19
CA ASP A 400 -8.46 -5.86 38.55
C ASP A 400 -7.61 -6.78 37.64
N GLN A 401 -7.50 -6.39 36.36
CA GLN A 401 -6.82 -7.10 35.26
C GLN A 401 -7.03 -8.62 35.27
N ARG A 402 -8.25 -9.06 34.91
CA ARG A 402 -8.67 -10.45 35.06
C ARG A 402 -8.88 -11.20 33.76
N ARG A 403 -8.29 -12.40 33.73
CA ARG A 403 -8.56 -13.45 32.75
C ARG A 403 -8.90 -14.74 33.48
N TYR A 404 -10.06 -15.32 33.16
CA TYR A 404 -10.53 -16.59 33.71
C TYR A 404 -10.28 -17.70 32.70
N VAL A 405 -9.71 -18.81 33.16
CA VAL A 405 -9.47 -19.99 32.32
C VAL A 405 -10.22 -21.17 32.90
N ILE A 406 -11.32 -21.59 32.30
CA ILE A 406 -12.08 -22.78 32.71
C ILE A 406 -11.57 -23.94 31.87
N ASP A 407 -10.71 -24.77 32.49
CA ASP A 407 -10.01 -25.86 31.82
C ASP A 407 -9.26 -25.35 30.57
N ASP A 408 -9.79 -25.55 29.36
CA ASP A 408 -9.24 -25.07 28.09
C ASP A 408 -9.99 -23.89 27.45
N LEU A 409 -11.03 -23.38 28.10
CA LEU A 409 -11.76 -22.19 27.67
C LEU A 409 -11.25 -20.93 28.37
N VAL A 410 -10.99 -19.87 27.61
CA VAL A 410 -10.50 -18.58 28.12
C VAL A 410 -11.59 -17.54 28.02
N PHE A 411 -11.93 -16.94 29.16
CA PHE A 411 -12.92 -15.87 29.31
C PHE A 411 -12.25 -14.66 29.95
N GLY A 412 -12.26 -13.53 29.25
CA GLY A 412 -11.88 -12.26 29.83
C GLY A 412 -10.49 -11.77 29.47
N ASP A 413 -10.45 -10.50 29.14
CA ASP A 413 -9.37 -9.60 29.51
C ASP A 413 -10.01 -8.40 30.22
N PHE A 414 -10.71 -8.68 31.33
CA PHE A 414 -11.48 -7.67 32.03
C PHE A 414 -10.57 -6.63 32.67
N GLY A 415 -10.94 -5.37 32.51
CA GLY A 415 -10.04 -4.27 32.80
C GLY A 415 -10.76 -3.04 33.30
N GLY A 416 -10.38 -2.57 34.48
CA GLY A 416 -10.93 -1.37 35.10
C GLY A 416 -10.41 -0.09 34.45
N GLU A 417 -10.45 1.00 35.21
CA GLU A 417 -9.75 2.22 34.80
C GLU A 417 -8.23 2.02 34.89
N CYS A 418 -7.52 2.44 33.84
CA CYS A 418 -6.06 2.48 33.80
C CYS A 418 -5.58 3.92 33.77
N VAL A 419 -4.42 4.19 34.38
CA VAL A 419 -3.76 5.50 34.37
C VAL A 419 -2.30 5.34 33.92
N GLY A 420 -1.74 6.35 33.24
CA GLY A 420 -0.33 6.39 32.88
C GLY A 420 0.09 5.33 31.85
N GLU A 421 1.28 4.73 32.03
CA GLU A 421 1.86 3.77 31.07
C GLU A 421 1.20 2.38 31.07
N ALA A 422 0.28 2.07 31.99
CA ALA A 422 -0.29 0.73 32.12
C ALA A 422 -0.96 0.24 30.82
N ALA A 423 -1.70 1.12 30.14
CA ALA A 423 -2.29 0.82 28.83
C ALA A 423 -1.23 0.62 27.74
N ALA A 424 -0.14 1.39 27.78
CA ALA A 424 0.97 1.25 26.82
C ALA A 424 1.74 -0.07 26.98
N HIS A 425 1.74 -0.65 28.19
CA HIS A 425 2.33 -1.96 28.48
C HIS A 425 1.33 -3.12 28.36
N GLY A 426 0.14 -2.89 27.79
CA GLY A 426 -0.82 -3.94 27.43
C GLY A 426 -1.89 -4.28 28.48
N ALA A 427 -2.10 -3.42 29.49
CA ALA A 427 -3.27 -3.57 30.37
C ALA A 427 -4.57 -3.32 29.58
N MET A 428 -5.58 -4.17 29.80
CA MET A 428 -6.90 -3.92 29.23
C MET A 428 -7.61 -2.86 30.05
N CYS A 429 -8.16 -1.83 29.42
CA CYS A 429 -8.73 -0.68 30.12
C CYS A 429 -10.18 -0.49 29.69
N ARG A 430 -11.06 -0.24 30.67
CA ARG A 430 -12.50 -0.06 30.46
C ARG A 430 -13.11 -1.20 29.65
N CYS A 431 -12.81 -2.43 30.05
CA CYS A 431 -13.28 -3.64 29.40
C CYS A 431 -14.15 -4.51 30.31
N ASN A 432 -15.41 -4.65 29.92
CA ASN A 432 -16.43 -5.33 30.71
C ASN A 432 -17.09 -6.54 30.06
N HIS A 433 -16.55 -6.99 28.94
CA HIS A 433 -16.92 -8.24 28.28
C HIS A 433 -15.70 -9.14 28.11
N GLY A 434 -15.92 -10.45 28.14
CA GLY A 434 -14.84 -11.42 28.21
C GLY A 434 -14.76 -12.45 27.08
N GLY A 435 -15.73 -12.53 26.18
CA GLY A 435 -15.59 -13.45 25.06
C GLY A 435 -14.62 -12.91 24.02
N SER A 436 -13.60 -13.71 23.73
CA SER A 436 -12.64 -13.43 22.66
C SER A 436 -12.84 -14.31 21.45
N MET A 437 -13.85 -15.19 21.45
CA MET A 437 -14.11 -16.17 20.39
C MET A 437 -15.56 -16.07 19.91
N VAL A 438 -15.74 -16.14 18.60
CA VAL A 438 -17.02 -16.30 17.91
C VAL A 438 -16.94 -17.59 17.12
N TYR A 439 -17.85 -18.51 17.38
CA TYR A 439 -17.96 -19.79 16.68
C TYR A 439 -18.93 -19.64 15.52
N MET A 440 -18.65 -20.29 14.40
CA MET A 440 -19.59 -20.36 13.27
C MET A 440 -20.28 -21.71 13.30
N ARG A 441 -21.58 -21.73 13.03
CA ARG A 441 -22.42 -22.93 13.08
C ARG A 441 -23.30 -23.02 11.85
N GLN A 442 -23.65 -24.24 11.48
CA GLN A 442 -24.57 -24.51 10.38
C GLN A 442 -25.66 -25.46 10.81
N LEU A 443 -26.85 -25.25 10.25
CA LEU A 443 -27.97 -26.17 10.40
C LEU A 443 -27.82 -27.35 9.42
N ASP A 444 -27.90 -28.58 9.95
CA ASP A 444 -27.82 -29.81 9.17
C ASP A 444 -29.21 -30.41 8.84
N SER A 445 -29.21 -31.54 8.14
CA SER A 445 -30.43 -32.25 7.73
C SER A 445 -31.24 -32.84 8.88
N ASN A 446 -30.64 -33.00 10.06
CA ASN A 446 -31.29 -33.54 11.24
C ASN A 446 -31.92 -32.44 12.12
N ASP A 447 -31.95 -31.20 11.62
CA ASP A 447 -32.38 -30.03 12.39
C ASP A 447 -31.43 -29.71 13.55
N GLU A 448 -30.18 -30.15 13.45
CA GLU A 448 -29.16 -29.93 14.46
C GLU A 448 -28.15 -28.85 14.03
N MET A 449 -27.78 -28.00 14.99
CA MET A 449 -26.67 -27.06 14.81
C MET A 449 -25.34 -27.79 15.01
N ASN A 450 -24.43 -27.60 14.06
CA ASN A 450 -23.07 -28.13 14.12
C ASN A 450 -22.05 -27.02 13.97
N THR A 451 -20.96 -27.11 14.73
CA THR A 451 -19.82 -26.19 14.61
C THR A 451 -19.17 -26.37 13.23
N ILE A 452 -18.95 -25.26 12.53
CA ILE A 452 -18.19 -25.24 11.29
C ILE A 452 -16.72 -25.14 11.67
N VAL A 453 -16.02 -26.27 11.54
CA VAL A 453 -14.57 -26.35 11.77
C VAL A 453 -13.89 -25.28 10.92
N ASP A 454 -12.85 -24.65 11.48
CA ASP A 454 -12.00 -23.65 10.82
C ASP A 454 -12.64 -22.28 10.48
N ALA A 455 -13.92 -22.10 10.79
CA ALA A 455 -14.63 -20.84 10.53
C ALA A 455 -14.73 -19.91 11.76
N GLU A 456 -14.23 -20.34 12.92
CA GLU A 456 -14.19 -19.55 14.14
C GLU A 456 -13.38 -18.26 14.00
N MET A 457 -13.74 -17.24 14.79
CA MET A 457 -13.07 -15.95 14.82
C MET A 457 -12.67 -15.56 16.24
N SER A 458 -11.38 -15.27 16.44
CA SER A 458 -10.81 -14.80 17.69
C SER A 458 -10.46 -13.31 17.64
N LEU A 459 -10.82 -12.56 18.66
CA LEU A 459 -10.44 -11.16 18.85
C LEU A 459 -8.97 -11.02 19.30
N PRO A 460 -8.27 -9.92 18.97
CA PRO A 460 -6.95 -9.61 19.52
C PRO A 460 -6.99 -9.52 21.05
N LYS A 461 -5.95 -10.03 21.73
CA LYS A 461 -5.88 -10.04 23.20
C LYS A 461 -5.61 -8.65 23.81
N GLU A 462 -5.24 -7.69 22.97
CA GLU A 462 -4.94 -6.31 23.35
C GLU A 462 -6.12 -5.37 23.13
N SER A 463 -7.27 -5.88 22.65
CA SER A 463 -8.46 -5.07 22.43
C SER A 463 -9.68 -5.67 23.12
N CYS A 464 -10.48 -4.81 23.74
CA CYS A 464 -11.72 -5.22 24.37
C CYS A 464 -12.79 -5.51 23.31
N ASN A 465 -13.01 -4.55 22.41
CA ASN A 465 -13.98 -4.63 21.32
C ASN A 465 -13.28 -4.92 19.99
N ILE A 466 -14.01 -5.41 18.99
CA ILE A 466 -13.59 -5.44 17.60
C ILE A 466 -13.37 -4.00 17.15
N ASN A 467 -12.10 -3.60 17.03
CA ASN A 467 -11.79 -2.34 16.40
C ASN A 467 -12.09 -2.50 14.90
N PRO A 468 -12.89 -1.62 14.26
CA PRO A 468 -13.12 -1.64 12.83
C PRO A 468 -11.82 -1.55 11.99
N VAL A 469 -10.69 -1.13 12.57
CA VAL A 469 -9.35 -1.14 11.94
C VAL A 469 -8.76 -2.55 11.82
N THR A 470 -9.24 -3.51 12.62
CA THR A 470 -8.77 -4.90 12.67
C THR A 470 -9.22 -5.71 11.46
N MET A 471 -10.44 -5.46 10.97
CA MET A 471 -10.98 -6.11 9.79
C MET A 471 -10.55 -5.35 8.53
N ARG A 472 -9.88 -6.05 7.60
CA ARG A 472 -9.35 -5.47 6.35
C ARG A 472 -9.65 -6.38 5.17
N ALA A 473 -9.57 -5.84 3.96
CA ALA A 473 -9.84 -6.57 2.73
C ALA A 473 -9.03 -7.88 2.66
N PRO A 474 -9.70 -9.05 2.55
CA PRO A 474 -9.05 -10.34 2.45
C PRO A 474 -8.57 -10.61 1.02
N LEU A 475 -7.53 -11.43 0.88
CA LEU A 475 -7.18 -12.11 -0.38
C LEU A 475 -7.86 -13.47 -0.37
N VAL A 476 -8.76 -13.66 -1.33
CA VAL A 476 -9.49 -14.91 -1.52
C VAL A 476 -8.84 -15.71 -2.65
N GLY A 477 -8.03 -16.68 -2.27
CA GLY A 477 -7.30 -17.58 -3.15
C GLY A 477 -8.06 -18.87 -3.45
N VAL A 478 -7.84 -19.43 -4.63
CA VAL A 478 -8.34 -20.75 -5.00
C VAL A 478 -7.21 -21.63 -5.55
N VAL A 479 -7.28 -22.93 -5.25
CA VAL A 479 -6.42 -23.96 -5.80
C VAL A 479 -7.30 -24.94 -6.55
N PHE A 480 -7.01 -25.19 -7.83
CA PHE A 480 -7.72 -26.20 -8.60
C PHE A 480 -6.98 -27.53 -8.46
N ALA A 481 -7.66 -28.55 -7.96
CA ALA A 481 -7.11 -29.88 -7.79
C ALA A 481 -7.65 -30.80 -8.90
N PRO A 482 -6.92 -30.99 -10.03
CA PRO A 482 -7.31 -31.93 -11.07
C PRO A 482 -7.14 -33.37 -10.55
N ILE A 483 -8.26 -34.01 -10.22
CA ILE A 483 -8.28 -35.32 -9.55
C ILE A 483 -7.89 -36.49 -10.47
N ASP A 484 -7.85 -36.26 -11.78
CA ASP A 484 -7.56 -37.24 -12.82
C ASP A 484 -6.07 -37.56 -12.98
N ARG A 485 -5.17 -36.86 -12.27
CA ARG A 485 -3.72 -37.06 -12.35
C ARG A 485 -3.07 -37.30 -10.98
N PRO A 486 -2.68 -38.54 -10.65
CA PRO A 486 -2.12 -38.88 -9.33
C PRO A 486 -0.88 -38.08 -8.92
N VAL A 487 -0.01 -37.73 -9.87
CA VAL A 487 1.17 -36.89 -9.60
C VAL A 487 0.73 -35.50 -9.14
N VAL A 488 -0.25 -34.89 -9.82
CA VAL A 488 -0.75 -33.55 -9.48
C VAL A 488 -1.37 -33.54 -8.09
N LEU A 489 -2.16 -34.56 -7.73
CA LEU A 489 -2.72 -34.69 -6.38
C LEU A 489 -1.63 -34.70 -5.29
N ARG A 490 -0.56 -35.47 -5.48
CA ARG A 490 0.59 -35.49 -4.53
C ARG A 490 1.30 -34.14 -4.47
N THR A 491 1.50 -33.48 -5.62
CA THR A 491 2.10 -32.14 -5.68
C THR A 491 1.24 -31.13 -4.91
N MET A 492 -0.09 -31.18 -5.05
CA MET A 492 -1.01 -30.30 -4.34
C MET A 492 -1.03 -30.54 -2.84
N ASP A 493 -0.95 -31.79 -2.39
CA ASP A 493 -0.84 -32.12 -0.97
C ASP A 493 0.46 -31.55 -0.34
N ALA A 494 1.59 -31.69 -1.05
CA ALA A 494 2.86 -31.12 -0.64
C ALA A 494 2.83 -29.58 -0.60
N LEU A 495 2.21 -28.93 -1.59
CA LEU A 495 2.04 -27.46 -1.59
C LEU A 495 1.10 -27.00 -0.47
N ASN A 496 0.00 -27.72 -0.20
CA ASN A 496 -0.93 -27.39 0.87
C ASN A 496 -0.25 -27.44 2.25
N THR A 497 0.73 -28.31 2.44
CA THR A 497 1.51 -28.37 3.69
C THR A 497 2.17 -27.03 4.02
N GLY A 498 2.81 -26.37 3.04
CA GLY A 498 3.44 -25.07 3.26
C GLY A 498 2.44 -23.94 3.49
N VAL A 499 1.32 -23.95 2.74
CA VAL A 499 0.23 -22.98 2.90
C VAL A 499 -0.42 -23.08 4.28
N GLN A 500 -0.90 -24.27 4.66
CA GLN A 500 -1.69 -24.48 5.88
C GLN A 500 -0.88 -24.20 7.15
N SER A 501 0.42 -24.52 7.16
CA SER A 501 1.29 -24.26 8.31
C SER A 501 1.29 -22.81 8.82
N MET A 502 1.04 -21.85 7.93
CA MET A 502 0.94 -20.43 8.28
C MET A 502 -0.49 -19.92 8.39
N ILE A 503 -1.42 -20.48 7.61
CA ILE A 503 -2.84 -20.14 7.72
C ILE A 503 -3.36 -20.61 9.08
N ASP A 504 -3.13 -21.87 9.48
CA ASP A 504 -3.69 -22.45 10.71
C ASP A 504 -3.29 -21.68 11.98
N ALA A 505 -2.04 -21.22 12.07
CA ALA A 505 -1.58 -20.42 13.22
C ALA A 505 -2.28 -19.06 13.36
N ALA A 506 -2.88 -18.56 12.28
CA ALA A 506 -3.59 -17.28 12.23
C ALA A 506 -5.07 -17.43 11.88
N LYS A 507 -5.56 -18.64 11.60
CA LYS A 507 -6.82 -18.92 10.89
C LYS A 507 -8.03 -18.34 11.61
N SER A 508 -8.06 -18.50 12.93
CA SER A 508 -9.12 -17.96 13.76
C SER A 508 -8.97 -16.46 14.01
N ARG A 509 -7.77 -15.86 13.89
CA ARG A 509 -7.59 -14.44 14.22
C ARG A 509 -8.41 -13.52 13.33
N ALA A 510 -9.10 -12.56 13.94
CA ALA A 510 -9.84 -11.51 13.24
C ALA A 510 -8.97 -10.73 12.23
N SER A 511 -7.67 -10.64 12.48
CA SER A 511 -6.69 -9.98 11.60
C SER A 511 -6.18 -10.84 10.44
N ASN A 512 -6.58 -12.11 10.31
CA ASN A 512 -6.21 -12.92 9.16
C ASN A 512 -6.82 -12.36 7.88
N ARG A 513 -6.02 -12.32 6.82
CA ARG A 513 -6.39 -11.74 5.52
C ARG A 513 -6.13 -12.67 4.35
N LEU A 514 -5.56 -13.85 4.56
CA LEU A 514 -5.28 -14.80 3.49
C LEU A 514 -6.16 -16.04 3.69
N PHE A 515 -7.00 -16.31 2.69
CA PHE A 515 -7.91 -17.46 2.68
C PHE A 515 -7.70 -18.20 1.37
N VAL A 516 -7.51 -19.52 1.43
CA VAL A 516 -7.27 -20.35 0.26
C VAL A 516 -8.25 -21.51 0.30
N GLN A 517 -9.00 -21.72 -0.78
CA GLN A 517 -9.95 -22.83 -0.93
C GLN A 517 -9.55 -23.79 -2.03
N ASN A 518 -9.77 -25.08 -1.80
CA ASN A 518 -9.56 -26.11 -2.80
C ASN A 518 -10.84 -26.32 -3.63
N ILE A 519 -10.69 -26.33 -4.94
CA ILE A 519 -11.76 -26.61 -5.91
C ILE A 519 -11.40 -27.91 -6.62
N LEU A 520 -12.22 -28.94 -6.39
CA LEU A 520 -12.07 -30.22 -7.09
C LEU A 520 -12.51 -30.06 -8.54
N THR A 521 -11.66 -30.47 -9.47
CA THR A 521 -11.95 -30.39 -10.91
C THR A 521 -11.22 -31.50 -11.66
N THR A 522 -11.35 -31.52 -12.99
CA THR A 522 -10.47 -32.28 -13.90
C THR A 522 -9.62 -31.29 -14.71
N ALA A 523 -8.49 -31.73 -15.26
CA ALA A 523 -7.64 -30.86 -16.08
C ALA A 523 -8.40 -30.25 -17.28
N HIS A 524 -9.35 -30.99 -17.86
CA HIS A 524 -10.16 -30.53 -19.00
C HIS A 524 -11.21 -29.48 -18.60
N GLN A 525 -11.84 -29.62 -17.43
CA GLN A 525 -12.93 -28.73 -16.97
C GLN A 525 -12.42 -27.52 -16.18
N ALA A 526 -11.14 -27.46 -15.83
CA ALA A 526 -10.59 -26.43 -14.96
C ALA A 526 -10.81 -24.99 -15.46
N VAL A 527 -10.75 -24.76 -16.78
CA VAL A 527 -10.99 -23.43 -17.38
C VAL A 527 -12.45 -23.01 -17.24
N GLU A 528 -13.40 -23.91 -17.53
CA GLU A 528 -14.83 -23.63 -17.42
C GLU A 528 -15.21 -23.40 -15.96
N HIS A 529 -14.77 -24.26 -15.04
CA HIS A 529 -15.02 -24.09 -13.61
C HIS A 529 -14.42 -22.78 -13.07
N LEU A 530 -13.23 -22.36 -13.51
CA LEU A 530 -12.68 -21.06 -13.09
C LEU A 530 -13.56 -19.89 -13.55
N LYS A 531 -14.08 -19.93 -14.79
CA LYS A 531 -14.98 -18.88 -15.29
C LYS A 531 -16.29 -18.85 -14.51
N GLU A 532 -16.87 -20.02 -14.23
CA GLU A 532 -18.07 -20.13 -13.39
C GLU A 532 -17.83 -19.57 -11.99
N GLU A 533 -16.68 -19.89 -11.39
CA GLU A 533 -16.26 -19.37 -10.09
C GLU A 533 -16.08 -17.85 -10.09
N GLN A 534 -15.53 -17.25 -11.14
CA GLN A 534 -15.41 -15.78 -11.25
C GLN A 534 -16.76 -15.09 -11.46
N GLN A 535 -17.71 -15.76 -12.13
CA GLN A 535 -19.05 -15.21 -12.35
C GLN A 535 -19.84 -15.19 -11.03
N GLU A 536 -19.85 -16.32 -10.33
CA GLU A 536 -20.69 -16.52 -9.14
C GLU A 536 -20.02 -16.13 -7.84
N ARG A 537 -18.68 -16.18 -7.76
CA ARG A 537 -17.92 -16.04 -6.52
C ARG A 537 -16.76 -15.07 -6.65
N ILE A 538 -16.21 -14.70 -5.51
CA ILE A 538 -15.02 -13.88 -5.40
C ILE A 538 -13.81 -14.79 -5.61
N VAL A 539 -12.97 -14.42 -6.58
CA VAL A 539 -11.68 -15.08 -6.83
C VAL A 539 -10.65 -13.98 -7.04
N THR A 540 -9.70 -13.86 -6.11
CA THR A 540 -8.61 -12.86 -6.22
C THR A 540 -7.40 -13.45 -6.93
N ALA A 541 -7.01 -14.67 -6.56
CA ALA A 541 -5.82 -15.32 -7.09
C ALA A 541 -5.99 -16.84 -7.21
N VAL A 542 -5.26 -17.42 -8.15
CA VAL A 542 -5.14 -18.88 -8.37
C VAL A 542 -3.73 -19.32 -8.02
N PHE A 543 -3.63 -20.46 -7.32
CA PHE A 543 -2.37 -21.06 -6.87
C PHE A 543 -2.28 -22.52 -7.29
N GLY A 544 -1.06 -23.04 -7.30
CA GLY A 544 -0.80 -24.47 -7.44
C GLY A 544 -0.58 -24.92 -8.89
N VAL A 545 -0.97 -26.17 -9.17
CA VAL A 545 -0.74 -26.82 -10.45
C VAL A 545 -1.94 -26.58 -11.34
N ILE A 546 -1.71 -26.03 -12.52
CA ILE A 546 -2.77 -25.61 -13.43
C ILE A 546 -2.53 -26.11 -14.86
N PRO A 547 -3.60 -26.41 -15.62
CA PRO A 547 -3.53 -26.51 -17.07
C PRO A 547 -3.19 -25.17 -17.73
N ASP A 548 -2.40 -25.20 -18.80
CA ASP A 548 -1.87 -24.01 -19.47
C ASP A 548 -2.96 -23.06 -19.96
N ALA A 549 -4.09 -23.61 -20.41
CA ALA A 549 -5.23 -22.85 -20.90
C ALA A 549 -5.87 -21.95 -19.82
N MET A 550 -5.65 -22.23 -18.53
CA MET A 550 -6.14 -21.37 -17.44
C MET A 550 -5.44 -20.02 -17.41
N LEU A 551 -4.16 -19.94 -17.81
CA LEU A 551 -3.37 -18.70 -17.77
C LEU A 551 -3.91 -17.61 -18.71
N ALA A 552 -4.79 -17.97 -19.66
CA ALA A 552 -5.48 -17.03 -20.54
C ALA A 552 -6.76 -16.44 -19.93
N VAL A 553 -7.19 -16.88 -18.75
CA VAL A 553 -8.40 -16.37 -18.09
C VAL A 553 -8.10 -14.98 -17.47
N PRO A 554 -8.86 -13.92 -17.85
CA PRO A 554 -8.66 -12.56 -17.34
C PRO A 554 -9.24 -12.41 -15.91
N ASP A 555 -9.09 -11.23 -15.31
CA ASP A 555 -9.71 -10.85 -14.02
C ASP A 555 -9.37 -11.78 -12.84
N VAL A 556 -8.20 -12.40 -12.87
CA VAL A 556 -7.62 -13.18 -11.77
C VAL A 556 -6.11 -13.18 -11.88
N VAL A 557 -5.42 -13.30 -10.74
CA VAL A 557 -3.95 -13.34 -10.69
C VAL A 557 -3.47 -14.77 -10.45
N PHE A 558 -2.59 -15.27 -11.30
CA PHE A 558 -1.90 -16.52 -11.08
C PHE A 558 -0.60 -16.23 -10.34
N ILE A 559 -0.46 -16.77 -9.12
CA ILE A 559 0.74 -16.56 -8.30
C ILE A 559 1.54 -17.85 -8.28
N ASP A 560 2.76 -17.75 -8.81
CA ASP A 560 3.73 -18.83 -8.97
C ASP A 560 3.12 -20.14 -9.51
N PRO A 561 2.39 -20.09 -10.64
CA PRO A 561 1.71 -21.27 -11.16
C PRO A 561 2.71 -22.34 -11.61
N LEU A 562 2.43 -23.59 -11.28
CA LEU A 562 3.10 -24.75 -11.85
C LEU A 562 2.26 -25.31 -13.00
N THR A 563 2.79 -25.29 -14.22
CA THR A 563 2.08 -25.88 -15.35
C THR A 563 2.31 -27.38 -15.44
N ILE A 564 1.29 -28.11 -15.91
CA ILE A 564 1.39 -29.57 -16.10
C ILE A 564 2.46 -29.91 -17.14
N VAL A 565 2.58 -29.08 -18.18
CA VAL A 565 3.64 -29.17 -19.20
C VAL A 565 4.50 -27.90 -19.09
N PRO A 566 5.85 -28.00 -19.14
CA PRO A 566 6.70 -26.82 -19.14
C PRO A 566 6.39 -25.91 -20.34
N ARG A 567 6.36 -24.61 -20.10
CA ARG A 567 6.10 -23.57 -21.11
C ARG A 567 6.95 -22.33 -20.89
N LEU A 568 7.16 -21.58 -21.96
CA LEU A 568 7.80 -20.27 -21.92
C LEU A 568 6.84 -19.24 -21.31
N ASN A 569 7.42 -18.29 -20.61
CA ASN A 569 6.76 -17.14 -20.04
C ASN A 569 6.39 -16.16 -21.17
N ARG A 570 5.10 -15.85 -21.27
CA ARG A 570 4.55 -14.95 -22.30
C ARG A 570 4.41 -13.50 -21.82
N GLY A 571 4.95 -13.16 -20.65
CA GLY A 571 4.96 -11.79 -20.12
C GLY A 571 3.57 -11.27 -19.73
N GLN A 572 2.63 -12.15 -19.41
CA GLN A 572 1.27 -11.76 -19.03
C GLN A 572 1.27 -11.09 -17.65
N ARG A 573 0.68 -9.88 -17.57
CA ARG A 573 0.66 -9.07 -16.33
C ARG A 573 -0.05 -9.75 -15.15
N ASN A 574 -1.04 -10.59 -15.43
CA ASN A 574 -1.78 -11.32 -14.41
C ASN A 574 -1.12 -12.65 -14.00
N VAL A 575 0.06 -12.97 -14.52
CA VAL A 575 0.83 -14.17 -14.18
C VAL A 575 2.13 -13.76 -13.50
N ILE A 576 2.24 -14.02 -12.21
CA ILE A 576 3.39 -13.60 -11.39
C ILE A 576 4.25 -14.83 -11.09
N HIS A 577 5.43 -14.94 -11.70
CA HIS A 577 6.39 -16.00 -11.37
C HIS A 577 7.26 -15.58 -10.19
N LEU A 578 7.36 -16.43 -9.17
CA LEU A 578 8.24 -16.24 -8.01
C LEU A 578 9.40 -17.24 -8.04
N SER A 579 9.16 -18.40 -8.61
CA SER A 579 10.13 -19.44 -8.93
C SER A 579 10.77 -19.21 -10.31
N PRO A 580 11.97 -19.77 -10.58
CA PRO A 580 12.68 -19.54 -11.83
C PRO A 580 11.87 -20.00 -13.05
N THR A 581 11.67 -19.11 -14.03
CA THR A 581 11.02 -19.49 -15.30
C THR A 581 11.94 -20.42 -16.12
N VAL A 582 11.40 -21.05 -17.15
CA VAL A 582 12.18 -21.92 -18.06
C VAL A 582 13.37 -21.15 -18.65
N GLU A 583 13.15 -19.91 -19.07
CA GLU A 583 14.18 -19.04 -19.66
C GLU A 583 15.28 -18.70 -18.65
N GLN A 584 14.91 -18.36 -17.41
CA GLN A 584 15.89 -18.07 -16.36
C GLN A 584 16.74 -19.30 -16.05
N GLN A 585 16.12 -20.48 -16.03
CA GLN A 585 16.83 -21.74 -15.79
C GLN A 585 17.79 -22.05 -16.95
N PHE A 586 17.34 -21.97 -18.20
CA PHE A 586 18.21 -22.14 -19.37
C PHE A 586 19.39 -21.17 -19.37
N PHE A 587 19.15 -19.89 -19.05
CA PHE A 587 20.20 -18.88 -19.00
C PHE A 587 21.26 -19.19 -17.93
N VAL A 588 20.83 -19.51 -16.71
CA VAL A 588 21.74 -19.78 -15.58
C VAL A 588 22.49 -21.11 -15.76
N LEU A 589 21.82 -22.15 -16.27
CA LEU A 589 22.46 -23.43 -16.57
C LEU A 589 23.47 -23.29 -17.73
N SER A 590 23.16 -22.51 -18.76
CA SER A 590 24.10 -22.22 -19.86
C SER A 590 25.33 -21.46 -19.38
N MET A 591 25.15 -20.49 -18.47
CA MET A 591 26.26 -19.77 -17.84
C MET A 591 27.16 -20.71 -17.02
N TYR A 592 26.58 -21.66 -16.29
CA TYR A 592 27.34 -22.69 -15.57
C TYR A 592 28.17 -23.55 -16.53
N LEU A 593 27.57 -24.03 -17.62
CA LEU A 593 28.26 -24.82 -18.65
C LEU A 593 29.42 -24.06 -19.30
N GLY A 594 29.25 -22.78 -19.62
CA GLY A 594 30.32 -21.94 -20.18
C GLY A 594 31.53 -21.77 -19.25
N ARG A 595 31.33 -21.82 -17.93
CA ARG A 595 32.41 -21.75 -16.93
C ARG A 595 33.04 -23.12 -16.65
N ALA A 596 32.26 -24.19 -16.75
CA ALA A 596 32.67 -25.55 -16.41
C ALA A 596 33.43 -26.28 -17.53
N ALA A 597 33.74 -25.61 -18.66
CA ALA A 597 34.30 -26.20 -19.88
C ALA A 597 33.44 -27.38 -20.40
N ALA A 598 32.20 -27.06 -20.80
CA ALA A 598 31.23 -28.03 -21.29
C ALA A 598 31.77 -28.95 -22.40
N GLY A 599 31.32 -30.21 -22.39
CA GLY A 599 31.48 -31.12 -23.53
C GLY A 599 30.48 -30.79 -24.63
N ASP A 600 30.21 -31.75 -25.53
CA ASP A 600 29.12 -31.61 -26.49
C ASP A 600 27.79 -31.43 -25.73
N VAL A 601 27.05 -30.35 -26.03
CA VAL A 601 25.77 -30.04 -25.40
C VAL A 601 24.63 -30.49 -26.30
N HIS A 602 23.72 -31.28 -25.75
CA HIS A 602 22.53 -31.81 -26.42
C HIS A 602 21.27 -31.30 -25.71
N THR A 603 20.13 -31.33 -26.40
CA THR A 603 18.82 -31.05 -25.77
C THR A 603 17.76 -32.03 -26.24
N VAL A 604 16.91 -32.45 -25.30
CA VAL A 604 15.73 -33.30 -25.54
C VAL A 604 14.54 -32.63 -24.85
N ILE A 605 13.60 -32.10 -25.64
CA ILE A 605 12.46 -31.33 -25.14
C ILE A 605 11.16 -32.02 -25.55
N ARG A 606 10.34 -32.37 -24.55
CA ARG A 606 8.98 -32.87 -24.73
C ARG A 606 7.97 -31.82 -24.27
N SER A 607 7.61 -30.91 -25.18
CA SER A 607 6.64 -29.84 -24.93
C SER A 607 5.96 -29.42 -26.24
N THR A 608 4.75 -28.87 -26.14
CA THR A 608 4.06 -28.25 -27.29
C THR A 608 4.79 -26.99 -27.78
N GLU A 609 5.61 -26.36 -26.95
CA GLU A 609 6.44 -25.20 -27.29
C GLU A 609 7.92 -25.60 -27.53
N GLY A 610 8.19 -26.87 -27.86
CA GLY A 610 9.54 -27.43 -27.90
C GLY A 610 10.51 -26.69 -28.82
N GLU A 611 10.08 -26.34 -30.04
CA GLU A 611 10.92 -25.59 -31.00
C GLU A 611 11.32 -24.20 -30.48
N GLU A 612 10.37 -23.45 -29.89
CA GLU A 612 10.65 -22.14 -29.28
C GLU A 612 11.59 -22.26 -28.08
N MET A 613 11.44 -23.31 -27.27
CA MET A 613 12.35 -23.59 -26.16
C MET A 613 13.77 -23.89 -26.64
N VAL A 614 13.93 -24.62 -27.75
CA VAL A 614 15.24 -24.84 -28.36
C VAL A 614 15.87 -23.50 -28.77
N GLU A 615 15.12 -22.61 -29.42
CA GLU A 615 15.63 -21.29 -29.80
C GLU A 615 16.10 -20.45 -28.58
N VAL A 616 15.31 -20.43 -27.50
CA VAL A 616 15.68 -19.74 -26.26
C VAL A 616 16.93 -20.36 -25.63
N LEU A 617 17.05 -21.69 -25.64
CA LEU A 617 18.22 -22.39 -25.14
C LEU A 617 19.46 -22.11 -26.00
N GLU A 618 19.34 -22.13 -27.33
CA GLU A 618 20.42 -21.80 -28.25
C GLU A 618 20.95 -20.38 -28.02
N ARG A 619 20.06 -19.39 -27.87
CA ARG A 619 20.43 -18.03 -27.52
C ARG A 619 21.11 -17.95 -26.15
N SER A 620 20.64 -18.71 -25.18
CA SER A 620 21.25 -18.80 -23.85
C SER A 620 22.68 -19.36 -23.93
N LEU A 621 22.87 -20.48 -24.64
CA LEU A 621 24.17 -21.13 -24.82
C LEU A 621 25.14 -20.25 -25.61
N ALA A 622 24.69 -19.63 -26.71
CA ALA A 622 25.49 -18.72 -27.52
C ALA A 622 25.99 -17.51 -26.72
N THR A 623 25.17 -16.98 -25.80
CA THR A 623 25.54 -15.88 -24.89
C THR A 623 26.78 -16.19 -24.05
N PHE A 624 26.99 -17.47 -23.72
CA PHE A 624 28.12 -17.93 -22.92
C PHE A 624 29.16 -18.71 -23.74
N GLY A 625 29.12 -18.61 -25.07
CA GLY A 625 30.09 -19.25 -25.96
C GLY A 625 30.00 -20.77 -26.00
N VAL A 626 28.85 -21.34 -25.64
CA VAL A 626 28.61 -22.79 -25.65
C VAL A 626 27.85 -23.15 -26.93
N PRO A 627 28.36 -24.04 -27.80
CA PRO A 627 27.62 -24.48 -28.98
C PRO A 627 26.62 -25.61 -28.63
N LEU A 628 25.46 -25.61 -29.27
CA LEU A 628 24.51 -26.73 -29.20
C LEU A 628 24.85 -27.76 -30.31
N ALA A 629 25.14 -29.00 -29.92
CA ALA A 629 25.54 -30.08 -30.83
C ALA A 629 24.33 -30.77 -31.49
N SER A 630 23.25 -30.99 -30.73
CA SER A 630 22.00 -31.52 -31.29
C SER A 630 20.77 -31.12 -30.46
N ALA A 631 19.62 -31.06 -31.11
CA ALA A 631 18.31 -30.85 -30.49
C ALA A 631 17.32 -31.92 -30.97
N ALA A 632 16.56 -32.50 -30.03
CA ALA A 632 15.44 -33.38 -30.31
C ALA A 632 14.17 -32.82 -29.65
N VAL A 633 13.15 -32.55 -30.46
CA VAL A 633 11.81 -32.16 -29.99
C VAL A 633 10.89 -33.36 -30.13
N LEU A 634 10.24 -33.75 -29.05
CA LEU A 634 9.43 -34.96 -28.94
C LEU A 634 7.96 -34.65 -28.73
N GLY A 635 7.08 -35.48 -29.30
CA GLY A 635 5.67 -35.51 -28.95
C GLY A 635 5.44 -35.90 -27.48
N VAL A 636 4.32 -35.48 -26.90
CA VAL A 636 4.00 -35.67 -25.46
C VAL A 636 4.01 -37.13 -25.02
N GLU A 637 3.74 -38.07 -25.93
CA GLU A 637 3.69 -39.52 -25.66
C GLU A 637 4.97 -40.27 -26.13
N GLU A 638 5.93 -39.57 -26.73
CA GLU A 638 7.14 -40.20 -27.23
C GLU A 638 8.15 -40.52 -26.10
N PRO A 639 8.88 -41.66 -26.20
CA PRO A 639 9.82 -42.08 -25.18
C PRO A 639 11.11 -41.24 -25.20
N LEU A 640 11.32 -40.48 -24.13
CA LEU A 640 12.41 -39.51 -24.00
C LEU A 640 13.80 -40.15 -23.93
N VAL A 641 13.93 -41.25 -23.19
CA VAL A 641 15.22 -41.86 -22.82
C VAL A 641 16.00 -42.35 -24.04
N SER A 642 15.30 -42.75 -25.11
CA SER A 642 15.91 -43.25 -26.35
C SER A 642 16.78 -42.22 -27.08
N GLN A 643 16.62 -40.94 -26.75
CA GLN A 643 17.33 -39.81 -27.37
C GLN A 643 18.50 -39.30 -26.51
N LEU A 644 18.76 -39.90 -25.33
CA LEU A 644 19.84 -39.44 -24.46
C LEU A 644 21.21 -39.81 -25.04
N PRO A 645 22.19 -38.88 -25.04
CA PRO A 645 23.52 -39.14 -25.57
C PRO A 645 24.33 -40.06 -24.64
N ALA A 646 25.36 -40.71 -25.17
CA ALA A 646 26.26 -41.58 -24.41
C ALA A 646 27.41 -40.84 -23.69
N ALA A 647 27.64 -39.57 -24.01
CA ALA A 647 28.59 -38.67 -23.36
C ALA A 647 28.16 -37.20 -23.54
N GLY A 648 28.69 -36.29 -22.72
CA GLY A 648 28.41 -34.86 -22.83
C GLY A 648 27.32 -34.37 -21.87
N ASP A 649 26.81 -33.17 -22.15
CA ASP A 649 25.80 -32.47 -21.36
C ASP A 649 24.45 -32.54 -22.08
N VAL A 650 23.36 -32.88 -21.39
CA VAL A 650 22.03 -32.93 -22.01
C VAL A 650 20.98 -32.19 -21.18
N PHE A 651 20.31 -31.22 -21.81
CA PHE A 651 19.09 -30.62 -21.26
C PHE A 651 17.92 -31.56 -21.52
N VAL A 652 17.15 -31.85 -20.48
CA VAL A 652 15.99 -32.74 -20.55
C VAL A 652 14.79 -32.02 -19.94
N VAL A 653 13.77 -31.77 -20.78
CA VAL A 653 12.57 -31.01 -20.42
C VAL A 653 11.32 -31.81 -20.78
N GLY A 654 10.31 -31.77 -19.92
CA GLY A 654 9.04 -32.46 -20.12
C GLY A 654 9.05 -33.88 -19.57
N LEU A 655 9.45 -34.07 -18.31
CA LEU A 655 9.61 -35.36 -17.64
C LEU A 655 8.29 -35.97 -17.14
N SER A 656 8.21 -37.30 -17.21
CA SER A 656 7.22 -38.10 -16.51
C SER A 656 7.88 -38.89 -15.37
N GLY A 657 7.07 -39.43 -14.46
CA GLY A 657 7.60 -40.23 -13.34
C GLY A 657 8.42 -41.46 -13.79
N ALA A 658 8.08 -42.06 -14.94
CA ALA A 658 8.82 -43.20 -15.47
C ALA A 658 10.24 -42.80 -15.95
N ASP A 659 10.37 -41.60 -16.53
CA ASP A 659 11.63 -41.10 -17.08
C ASP A 659 12.71 -40.91 -16.01
N VAL A 660 12.32 -40.57 -14.78
CA VAL A 660 13.27 -40.33 -13.67
C VAL A 660 14.14 -41.57 -13.40
N SER A 661 13.50 -42.74 -13.29
CA SER A 661 14.20 -44.01 -13.06
C SER A 661 15.11 -44.39 -14.23
N ALA A 662 14.67 -44.12 -15.46
CA ALA A 662 15.41 -44.44 -16.66
C ALA A 662 16.61 -43.49 -16.87
N ILE A 663 16.49 -42.22 -16.51
CA ILE A 663 17.60 -41.25 -16.47
C ILE A 663 18.64 -41.69 -15.45
N ALA A 664 18.24 -42.13 -14.26
CA ALA A 664 19.17 -42.63 -13.26
C ALA A 664 19.96 -43.85 -13.77
N GLN A 665 19.29 -44.82 -14.38
CA GLN A 665 19.93 -45.98 -15.01
C GLN A 665 20.88 -45.58 -16.15
N HIS A 666 20.48 -44.62 -16.99
CA HIS A 666 21.30 -44.12 -18.09
C HIS A 666 22.57 -43.44 -17.57
N LEU A 667 22.45 -42.62 -16.52
CA LEU A 667 23.59 -41.97 -15.88
C LEU A 667 24.55 -42.99 -15.27
N GLU A 668 24.06 -44.03 -14.60
CA GLU A 668 24.92 -45.10 -14.05
C GLU A 668 25.64 -45.89 -15.16
N ALA A 669 24.96 -46.15 -16.29
CA ALA A 669 25.57 -46.83 -17.44
C ALA A 669 26.61 -45.96 -18.17
N HIS A 670 26.45 -44.63 -18.14
CA HIS A 670 27.28 -43.68 -18.89
C HIS A 670 27.90 -42.61 -17.97
N GLY A 671 29.08 -42.91 -17.41
CA GLY A 671 29.79 -42.02 -16.49
C GLY A 671 30.19 -40.65 -17.05
N GLY A 672 30.24 -40.51 -18.38
CA GLY A 672 30.56 -39.26 -19.09
C GLY A 672 29.37 -38.36 -19.40
N VAL A 673 28.17 -38.69 -18.92
CA VAL A 673 26.94 -37.92 -19.17
C VAL A 673 26.55 -37.09 -17.94
N ARG A 674 26.14 -35.84 -18.15
CA ARG A 674 25.48 -34.97 -17.15
C ARG A 674 24.13 -34.52 -17.69
N VAL A 675 23.09 -34.65 -16.87
CA VAL A 675 21.70 -34.35 -17.23
C VAL A 675 21.23 -33.11 -16.49
N LEU A 676 20.70 -32.14 -17.23
CA LEU A 676 20.19 -30.88 -16.73
C LEU A 676 18.67 -30.86 -16.85
N VAL A 677 17.94 -30.67 -15.74
CA VAL A 677 16.47 -30.70 -15.68
C VAL A 677 15.90 -29.40 -15.12
N LEU A 678 14.62 -29.13 -15.38
CA LEU A 678 13.92 -28.00 -14.78
C LEU A 678 13.57 -28.26 -13.31
N PHE A 679 13.69 -27.23 -12.48
CA PHE A 679 13.37 -27.28 -11.05
C PHE A 679 11.89 -27.55 -10.78
N SER A 680 10.97 -27.01 -11.59
CA SER A 680 9.52 -27.27 -11.44
C SER A 680 9.21 -28.76 -11.58
N GLU A 681 9.83 -29.43 -12.55
CA GLU A 681 9.66 -30.86 -12.81
C GLU A 681 10.31 -31.70 -11.71
N LEU A 682 11.51 -31.32 -11.28
CA LEU A 682 12.18 -31.94 -10.14
C LEU A 682 11.37 -31.80 -8.85
N ALA A 683 10.76 -30.64 -8.61
CA ALA A 683 9.94 -30.41 -7.42
C ALA A 683 8.66 -31.24 -7.45
N MET A 684 7.99 -31.36 -8.61
CA MET A 684 6.79 -32.18 -8.79
C MET A 684 7.07 -33.68 -8.67
N LEU A 685 8.23 -34.16 -9.15
CA LEU A 685 8.65 -35.56 -9.15
C LEU A 685 9.70 -35.87 -8.07
N TYR A 686 9.75 -35.06 -7.01
CA TYR A 686 10.86 -35.11 -6.04
C TYR A 686 10.99 -36.47 -5.36
N ASN A 687 9.87 -37.15 -5.07
CA ASN A 687 9.87 -38.48 -4.46
C ASN A 687 10.50 -39.52 -5.39
N GLU A 688 10.17 -39.46 -6.69
CA GLU A 688 10.73 -40.31 -7.72
C GLU A 688 12.24 -40.05 -7.88
N PHE A 689 12.68 -38.79 -7.81
CA PHE A 689 14.10 -38.42 -7.83
C PHE A 689 14.84 -38.91 -6.58
N VAL A 690 14.27 -38.73 -5.39
CA VAL A 690 14.87 -39.23 -4.13
C VAL A 690 15.04 -40.75 -4.21
N ALA A 691 14.01 -41.48 -4.64
CA ALA A 691 14.06 -42.93 -4.76
C ALA A 691 15.10 -43.43 -5.79
N ALA A 692 15.27 -42.71 -6.90
CA ALA A 692 16.19 -43.10 -7.96
C ALA A 692 17.66 -42.74 -7.69
N PHE A 693 17.93 -41.71 -6.88
CA PHE A 693 19.27 -41.14 -6.70
C PHE A 693 19.85 -41.25 -5.28
N SER A 694 19.13 -41.79 -4.31
CA SER A 694 19.61 -41.89 -2.91
C SER A 694 20.81 -42.81 -2.70
N GLU A 695 20.98 -43.83 -3.55
CA GLU A 695 22.01 -44.89 -3.38
C GLU A 695 23.12 -44.87 -4.45
N GLY A 696 23.09 -43.91 -5.39
CA GLY A 696 23.92 -43.91 -6.60
C GLY A 696 24.94 -42.78 -6.69
N SER A 697 26.00 -43.01 -7.48
CA SER A 697 27.01 -41.97 -7.80
C SER A 697 26.50 -40.96 -8.83
N ALA A 698 25.42 -41.31 -9.53
CA ALA A 698 24.77 -40.47 -10.54
C ALA A 698 24.19 -39.15 -10.00
N ALA A 699 23.91 -39.04 -8.70
CA ALA A 699 23.27 -37.85 -8.10
C ALA A 699 24.11 -36.57 -8.29
N ALA A 700 25.44 -36.68 -8.36
CA ALA A 700 26.32 -35.54 -8.63
C ALA A 700 26.21 -35.00 -10.08
N ARG A 701 25.71 -35.81 -11.01
CA ARG A 701 25.59 -35.52 -12.45
C ARG A 701 24.16 -35.21 -12.92
N LEU A 702 23.18 -35.22 -12.02
CA LEU A 702 21.87 -34.62 -12.27
C LEU A 702 21.88 -33.20 -11.73
N VAL A 703 21.61 -32.21 -12.58
CA VAL A 703 21.80 -30.79 -12.28
C VAL A 703 20.53 -29.98 -12.58
N PHE A 704 20.23 -28.98 -11.75
CA PHE A 704 19.08 -28.09 -11.93
C PHE A 704 19.36 -26.72 -11.32
N ALA A 705 18.56 -25.71 -11.67
CA ALA A 705 18.70 -24.35 -11.16
C ALA A 705 17.51 -23.96 -10.27
N THR A 706 17.77 -23.52 -9.04
CA THR A 706 16.72 -23.12 -8.08
C THR A 706 17.07 -21.81 -7.38
N SER A 707 16.06 -21.03 -7.02
CA SER A 707 16.18 -19.84 -6.17
C SER A 707 15.86 -20.12 -4.70
N LEU A 708 15.43 -21.34 -4.36
CA LEU A 708 15.09 -21.67 -2.97
C LEU A 708 16.36 -21.87 -2.14
N PRO A 709 16.34 -21.45 -0.86
CA PRO A 709 17.33 -21.93 0.10
C PRO A 709 17.18 -23.45 0.29
N HIS A 710 18.25 -24.12 0.70
CA HIS A 710 18.19 -25.56 0.92
C HIS A 710 17.27 -25.87 2.11
N TRP A 711 16.29 -26.75 1.90
CA TRP A 711 15.26 -27.07 2.90
C TRP A 711 15.85 -27.68 4.19
N ASP A 712 17.03 -28.30 4.09
CA ASP A 712 17.78 -28.82 5.24
C ASP A 712 18.92 -27.91 5.77
N THR A 713 19.01 -26.62 5.40
CA THR A 713 20.05 -25.70 5.93
C THR A 713 19.90 -25.42 7.44
N ASP A 714 21.03 -25.15 8.11
CA ASP A 714 21.06 -24.73 9.52
C ASP A 714 20.17 -23.50 9.77
N VAL A 715 19.27 -23.67 10.75
CA VAL A 715 18.27 -22.73 11.27
C VAL A 715 18.91 -21.39 11.71
N LEU A 716 20.19 -21.38 12.04
CA LEU A 716 20.90 -20.18 12.49
C LEU A 716 21.19 -19.19 11.36
N GLN A 717 21.35 -19.64 10.11
CA GLN A 717 21.80 -18.79 9.00
C GLN A 717 20.67 -18.13 8.20
N SER A 718 19.57 -18.85 7.93
CA SER A 718 18.42 -18.33 7.16
C SER A 718 17.22 -18.02 8.06
N ARG A 719 16.62 -16.82 7.91
CA ARG A 719 15.39 -16.46 8.63
C ARG A 719 14.19 -17.20 8.05
N THR A 720 14.16 -17.35 6.73
CA THR A 720 13.14 -18.12 6.00
C THR A 720 13.09 -19.56 6.49
N ILE A 721 14.22 -20.28 6.47
CA ILE A 721 14.28 -21.69 6.90
C ILE A 721 13.92 -21.84 8.38
N ARG A 722 14.34 -20.90 9.24
CA ARG A 722 13.97 -20.91 10.66
C ARG A 722 12.47 -20.81 10.88
N ARG A 723 11.79 -19.93 10.15
CA ARG A 723 10.33 -19.79 10.23
C ARG A 723 9.63 -21.01 9.66
N TYR A 724 10.14 -21.52 8.54
CA TYR A 724 9.61 -22.72 7.88
C TYR A 724 9.66 -23.94 8.80
N ARG A 725 10.81 -24.28 9.38
CA ARG A 725 10.94 -25.40 10.34
C ARG A 725 10.14 -25.23 11.63
N LYS A 726 9.87 -23.99 12.03
CA LYS A 726 8.99 -23.73 13.18
C LYS A 726 7.52 -24.04 12.85
N SER A 727 7.14 -23.93 11.59
CA SER A 727 5.74 -24.01 11.14
C SER A 727 5.39 -25.37 10.53
N VAL A 728 6.33 -26.01 9.84
CA VAL A 728 6.13 -27.30 9.15
C VAL A 728 6.84 -28.43 9.92
N PRO A 729 6.13 -29.49 10.35
CA PRO A 729 6.71 -30.59 11.12
C PRO A 729 7.59 -31.53 10.28
N ALA A 730 8.50 -32.26 10.93
CA ALA A 730 9.23 -33.38 10.29
C ALA A 730 8.29 -34.57 10.02
N PRO A 731 8.47 -35.35 8.93
CA PRO A 731 9.47 -35.22 7.86
C PRO A 731 9.04 -34.28 6.71
N MET A 732 7.86 -33.67 6.81
CA MET A 732 7.23 -32.95 5.70
C MET A 732 8.02 -31.73 5.22
N TYR A 733 8.89 -31.15 6.05
CA TYR A 733 9.70 -30.00 5.64
C TYR A 733 10.84 -30.35 4.66
N ALA A 734 11.23 -31.62 4.52
CA ALA A 734 12.42 -32.05 3.77
C ALA A 734 12.17 -32.21 2.25
N ALA A 735 11.38 -31.30 1.67
CA ALA A 735 11.02 -31.29 0.27
C ALA A 735 10.91 -29.85 -0.27
N PRO A 736 11.08 -29.63 -1.59
CA PRO A 736 11.02 -28.30 -2.19
C PRO A 736 9.62 -27.67 -2.19
N LEU A 737 8.57 -28.45 -2.49
CA LEU A 737 7.21 -27.92 -2.67
C LEU A 737 6.61 -27.28 -1.40
N PRO A 738 6.71 -27.89 -0.20
CA PRO A 738 6.21 -27.24 1.00
C PRO A 738 6.99 -25.96 1.34
N LEU A 739 8.29 -25.88 1.01
CA LEU A 739 9.07 -24.65 1.16
C LEU A 739 8.63 -23.59 0.15
N MET A 740 8.41 -23.96 -1.13
CA MET A 740 7.98 -23.05 -2.20
C MET A 740 6.64 -22.37 -1.88
N SER A 741 5.65 -23.16 -1.45
CA SER A 741 4.35 -22.65 -1.01
C SER A 741 4.44 -21.83 0.29
N PHE A 742 5.31 -22.21 1.22
CA PHE A 742 5.57 -21.44 2.43
C PHE A 742 6.12 -20.04 2.09
N VAL A 743 7.15 -19.93 1.25
CA VAL A 743 7.75 -18.63 0.92
C VAL A 743 6.80 -17.75 0.11
N THR A 744 5.98 -18.36 -0.77
CA THR A 744 4.90 -17.68 -1.50
C THR A 744 3.84 -17.13 -0.55
N THR A 745 3.35 -17.96 0.36
CA THR A 745 2.35 -17.56 1.37
C THR A 745 2.90 -16.45 2.26
N ARG A 746 4.19 -16.50 2.59
CA ARG A 746 4.85 -15.50 3.44
C ARG A 746 4.94 -14.16 2.74
N LEU A 747 5.26 -14.16 1.45
CA LEU A 747 5.24 -12.96 0.60
C LEU A 747 3.85 -12.33 0.58
N LEU A 748 2.79 -13.11 0.32
CA LEU A 748 1.42 -12.59 0.28
C LEU A 748 0.99 -11.99 1.62
N GLN A 749 1.36 -12.60 2.75
CA GLN A 749 1.10 -12.02 4.08
C GLN A 749 1.74 -10.64 4.25
N ILE A 750 2.97 -10.44 3.74
CA ILE A 750 3.63 -9.14 3.75
C ILE A 750 2.90 -8.14 2.84
N ILE A 751 2.56 -8.52 1.61
CA ILE A 751 1.80 -7.68 0.67
C ILE A 751 0.48 -7.22 1.32
N LEU A 752 -0.23 -8.16 1.97
CA LEU A 752 -1.46 -7.88 2.68
C LEU A 752 -1.29 -6.93 3.86
N THR A 753 -0.10 -6.67 4.40
CA THR A 753 0.04 -5.65 5.45
C THR A 753 -0.09 -4.21 4.94
N TYR A 754 0.23 -3.97 3.66
CA TYR A 754 0.33 -2.63 3.08
C TYR A 754 -0.96 -2.17 2.38
N SER A 755 -1.73 -3.09 1.80
CA SER A 755 -2.92 -2.68 1.03
C SER A 755 -4.18 -2.60 1.89
N ARG A 756 -4.98 -1.54 1.68
CA ARG A 756 -6.31 -1.36 2.29
C ARG A 756 -7.40 -2.11 1.54
N LYS A 757 -7.31 -2.20 0.21
CA LYS A 757 -8.21 -2.95 -0.67
C LYS A 757 -7.49 -4.18 -1.23
N MET A 758 -8.21 -5.22 -1.61
CA MET A 758 -7.59 -6.40 -2.19
C MET A 758 -8.51 -6.99 -3.26
N ASN A 759 -8.08 -6.88 -4.51
CA ASN A 759 -8.73 -7.45 -5.69
C ASN A 759 -7.62 -7.83 -6.71
N PRO A 760 -7.93 -8.51 -7.83
CA PRO A 760 -6.92 -8.93 -8.80
C PRO A 760 -6.06 -7.78 -9.34
N GLU A 761 -6.65 -6.61 -9.58
CA GLU A 761 -5.96 -5.44 -10.13
C GLU A 761 -4.98 -4.82 -9.14
N GLU A 762 -5.39 -4.63 -7.89
CA GLU A 762 -4.55 -4.11 -6.81
C GLU A 762 -3.39 -5.06 -6.49
N LEU A 763 -3.63 -6.37 -6.53
CA LEU A 763 -2.58 -7.36 -6.33
C LEU A 763 -1.54 -7.31 -7.45
N GLN A 764 -1.98 -7.25 -8.71
CA GLN A 764 -1.07 -7.07 -9.86
C GLN A 764 -0.29 -5.75 -9.73
N HIS A 765 -0.99 -4.65 -9.49
CA HIS A 765 -0.39 -3.32 -9.37
C HIS A 765 0.67 -3.30 -8.28
N TYR A 766 0.46 -3.98 -7.15
CA TYR A 766 1.46 -4.06 -6.08
C TYR A 766 2.80 -4.62 -6.57
N PHE A 767 2.79 -5.72 -7.34
CA PHE A 767 4.01 -6.35 -7.86
C PHE A 767 4.77 -5.42 -8.81
N TYR A 768 4.08 -4.86 -9.81
CA TYR A 768 4.71 -3.99 -10.81
C TYR A 768 5.10 -2.61 -10.28
N TYR A 769 4.40 -2.10 -9.26
CA TYR A 769 4.75 -0.83 -8.62
C TYR A 769 6.04 -0.92 -7.80
N HIS A 770 6.21 -1.98 -7.01
CA HIS A 770 7.40 -2.11 -6.15
C HIS A 770 8.63 -2.60 -6.92
N SER A 771 8.44 -3.25 -8.07
CA SER A 771 9.45 -3.89 -8.93
C SER A 771 10.29 -4.98 -8.26
N VAL A 772 10.82 -4.74 -7.07
CA VAL A 772 11.56 -5.70 -6.25
C VAL A 772 10.90 -5.78 -4.87
N ILE A 773 10.62 -7.00 -4.41
CA ILE A 773 10.02 -7.26 -3.10
C ILE A 773 10.97 -8.14 -2.29
N ASN A 774 11.33 -7.69 -1.08
CA ASN A 774 12.19 -8.45 -0.17
C ASN A 774 11.35 -8.99 0.99
N VAL A 775 11.51 -10.28 1.30
CA VAL A 775 10.80 -10.96 2.39
C VAL A 775 11.77 -11.85 3.13
N ASP A 776 11.97 -11.56 4.41
CA ASP A 776 13.00 -12.22 5.23
C ASP A 776 14.39 -12.14 4.53
N ASP A 777 14.98 -13.25 4.09
CA ASP A 777 16.23 -13.34 3.33
C ASP A 777 16.03 -13.63 1.83
N MET A 778 14.78 -13.66 1.35
CA MET A 778 14.45 -13.84 -0.05
C MET A 778 14.14 -12.52 -0.76
N ARG A 779 14.47 -12.46 -2.05
CA ARG A 779 14.23 -11.32 -2.92
C ARG A 779 13.49 -11.78 -4.18
N TYR A 780 12.45 -11.05 -4.54
CA TYR A 780 11.63 -11.28 -5.73
C TYR A 780 11.66 -10.08 -6.67
N GLY A 781 11.64 -10.33 -7.97
CA GLY A 781 11.68 -9.31 -9.03
C GLY A 781 13.02 -9.29 -9.80
N PRO A 782 13.17 -8.44 -10.83
CA PRO A 782 12.32 -7.30 -11.11
C PRO A 782 10.99 -7.67 -11.78
N PHE A 783 9.93 -7.00 -11.35
CA PHE A 783 8.65 -6.90 -12.04
C PHE A 783 8.60 -5.53 -12.75
N ASN A 784 8.34 -5.49 -14.05
CA ASN A 784 8.30 -4.24 -14.84
C ASN A 784 7.33 -4.38 -16.02
N ASP A 785 6.38 -3.46 -16.19
CA ASP A 785 5.41 -3.42 -17.28
C ASP A 785 5.57 -2.19 -18.20
N ARG A 786 6.68 -1.43 -18.07
CA ARG A 786 6.98 -0.20 -18.81
C ARG A 786 8.17 -0.29 -19.75
N GLU A 787 9.18 -1.09 -19.42
CA GLU A 787 10.44 -1.19 -20.18
C GLU A 787 10.60 -2.58 -20.81
N CYS A 788 9.64 -2.97 -21.65
CA CYS A 788 9.69 -4.20 -22.42
C CYS A 788 10.56 -4.07 -23.68
N ALA A 789 11.84 -3.78 -23.52
CA ALA A 789 12.80 -3.78 -24.63
C ALA A 789 13.45 -5.17 -24.73
N GLY A 790 13.06 -5.99 -25.73
CA GLY A 790 13.79 -7.23 -26.05
C GLY A 790 12.99 -8.43 -26.56
N ALA A 791 11.66 -8.38 -26.62
CA ALA A 791 10.88 -9.42 -27.31
C ALA A 791 11.05 -9.26 -28.84
N PRO A 792 11.37 -10.33 -29.59
CA PRO A 792 11.46 -10.25 -31.05
C PRO A 792 10.06 -10.00 -31.62
N GLY A 793 9.80 -8.74 -32.01
CA GLY A 793 8.60 -8.34 -32.74
C GLY A 793 7.75 -7.26 -32.07
N GLY A 794 8.10 -5.99 -32.30
CA GLY A 794 7.18 -4.84 -32.29
C GLY A 794 6.60 -4.41 -30.94
N GLU A 795 6.18 -3.14 -30.86
CA GLU A 795 5.49 -2.55 -29.70
C GLU A 795 4.28 -3.41 -29.30
N ALA A 796 4.41 -4.18 -28.22
CA ALA A 796 3.34 -5.03 -27.71
C ALA A 796 2.74 -4.40 -26.45
N VAL A 797 1.53 -3.84 -26.58
CA VAL A 797 0.61 -3.71 -25.46
C VAL A 797 0.46 -5.10 -24.82
N GLY A 798 0.87 -5.27 -23.56
CA GLY A 798 0.77 -6.53 -22.84
C GLY A 798 2.08 -7.28 -22.57
N CYS A 799 3.25 -6.70 -22.87
CA CYS A 799 4.52 -7.25 -22.40
C CYS A 799 4.81 -6.78 -20.96
N ALA A 800 5.06 -7.72 -20.05
CA ALA A 800 5.57 -7.46 -18.71
C ALA A 800 6.76 -8.37 -18.38
N VAL A 801 7.84 -7.78 -17.86
CA VAL A 801 8.92 -8.50 -17.19
C VAL A 801 8.38 -8.99 -15.85
N ASN A 802 8.23 -10.29 -15.70
CA ASN A 802 7.73 -10.98 -14.50
C ASN A 802 8.66 -12.12 -14.07
N TYR A 803 9.97 -11.97 -14.33
CA TYR A 803 11.02 -12.88 -13.88
C TYR A 803 11.30 -12.65 -12.39
N GLY A 804 10.40 -13.12 -11.53
CA GLY A 804 10.45 -12.81 -10.10
C GLY A 804 11.52 -13.58 -9.31
N ALA A 805 12.14 -14.63 -9.85
CA ALA A 805 13.18 -15.35 -9.12
C ALA A 805 14.54 -14.65 -9.17
N THR A 806 15.18 -14.51 -8.00
CA THR A 806 16.55 -13.99 -7.85
C THR A 806 17.43 -14.95 -7.06
N GLY A 807 18.75 -14.74 -7.10
CA GLY A 807 19.67 -15.61 -6.36
C GLY A 807 19.59 -17.07 -6.79
N ILE A 808 19.40 -17.31 -8.09
CA ILE A 808 19.30 -18.62 -8.68
C ILE A 808 20.68 -19.28 -8.64
N ALA A 809 20.78 -20.44 -8.00
CA ALA A 809 22.00 -21.23 -7.92
C ALA A 809 21.81 -22.57 -8.65
N VAL A 810 22.91 -23.09 -9.21
CA VAL A 810 22.94 -24.41 -9.84
C VAL A 810 23.29 -25.46 -8.81
N TRP A 811 22.43 -26.46 -8.65
CA TRP A 811 22.58 -27.55 -7.69
C TRP A 811 22.68 -28.88 -8.41
N SER A 812 23.37 -29.82 -7.79
CA SER A 812 23.26 -31.25 -8.13
C SER A 812 22.16 -31.92 -7.31
N MET A 813 21.69 -33.08 -7.72
CA MET A 813 20.80 -33.89 -6.89
C MET A 813 21.49 -34.33 -5.58
N ALA A 814 22.81 -34.56 -5.62
CA ALA A 814 23.59 -34.83 -4.42
C ALA A 814 23.48 -33.67 -3.40
N ARG A 815 23.47 -32.41 -3.87
CA ARG A 815 23.24 -31.23 -3.03
C ARG A 815 21.85 -31.22 -2.40
N ALA A 816 20.83 -31.59 -3.16
CA ALA A 816 19.44 -31.60 -2.72
C ALA A 816 19.17 -32.68 -1.65
N LEU A 817 19.89 -33.80 -1.74
CA LEU A 817 19.84 -34.91 -0.78
C LEU A 817 20.71 -34.64 0.45
N ASP A 818 21.82 -33.91 0.30
CA ASP A 818 22.76 -33.58 1.36
C ASP A 818 23.19 -32.10 1.31
N VAL A 819 22.53 -31.26 2.12
CA VAL A 819 23.23 -30.60 3.23
C VAL A 819 24.63 -30.02 2.97
N SER A 820 25.60 -30.91 3.17
CA SER A 820 27.03 -30.66 3.26
C SER A 820 27.69 -30.44 1.89
N VAL A 821 27.07 -30.92 0.82
CA VAL A 821 27.56 -30.72 -0.54
C VAL A 821 27.41 -29.23 -0.88
N ALA A 822 28.40 -28.63 -1.56
CA ALA A 822 28.32 -27.23 -1.98
C ALA A 822 27.46 -27.09 -3.25
N PRO A 823 26.78 -25.94 -3.46
CA PRO A 823 26.17 -25.65 -4.75
C PRO A 823 27.24 -25.61 -5.86
N LEU A 824 26.86 -25.96 -7.09
CA LEU A 824 27.75 -25.99 -8.26
C LEU A 824 28.07 -24.59 -8.80
N SER A 825 27.22 -23.61 -8.49
CA SER A 825 27.45 -22.20 -8.79
C SER A 825 27.05 -21.31 -7.62
N ASP A 826 27.66 -20.12 -7.55
CA ASP A 826 27.15 -19.06 -6.69
C ASP A 826 25.74 -18.61 -7.14
N PRO A 827 24.89 -18.15 -6.22
CA PRO A 827 23.59 -17.55 -6.54
C PRO A 827 23.72 -16.32 -7.45
N VAL A 828 22.93 -16.27 -8.52
CA VAL A 828 22.92 -15.15 -9.47
C VAL A 828 21.50 -14.65 -9.76
N THR A 829 21.39 -13.37 -10.10
CA THR A 829 20.18 -12.83 -10.72
C THR A 829 20.50 -12.58 -12.19
N PRO A 830 19.94 -13.39 -13.13
CA PRO A 830 20.31 -13.28 -14.54
C PRO A 830 19.83 -11.96 -15.14
N SER A 831 20.65 -11.35 -16.01
CA SER A 831 20.26 -10.12 -16.73
C SER A 831 19.19 -10.37 -17.79
N MET A 832 19.03 -11.63 -18.22
CA MET A 832 18.16 -12.04 -19.33
C MET A 832 18.46 -11.28 -20.65
N VAL A 833 19.70 -10.79 -20.79
CA VAL A 833 20.20 -10.17 -22.01
C VAL A 833 20.97 -11.23 -22.79
N TYR A 834 20.46 -11.57 -23.97
CA TYR A 834 21.07 -12.55 -24.86
C TYR A 834 22.06 -11.86 -25.80
N ALA A 835 23.22 -12.47 -26.03
CA ALA A 835 24.09 -12.07 -27.12
C ALA A 835 23.37 -12.34 -28.46
N ASP A 836 23.43 -11.39 -29.38
CA ASP A 836 22.97 -11.63 -30.75
C ASP A 836 24.07 -12.39 -31.50
N PRO A 837 23.86 -13.68 -31.85
CA PRO A 837 24.84 -14.45 -32.62
C PRO A 837 25.10 -13.86 -34.01
N ASN A 838 24.29 -12.90 -34.47
CA ASN A 838 24.42 -12.21 -35.75
C ASN A 838 25.01 -10.79 -35.65
N ALA A 839 25.34 -10.27 -34.45
CA ALA A 839 25.84 -8.90 -34.26
C ALA A 839 27.17 -8.60 -35.01
N GLY A 840 27.84 -9.62 -35.55
CA GLY A 840 29.04 -9.49 -36.39
C GLY A 840 28.85 -9.86 -37.88
N ARG A 841 27.64 -10.21 -38.33
CA ARG A 841 27.37 -10.61 -39.72
C ARG A 841 26.50 -9.56 -40.41
N LEU A 842 27.09 -8.86 -41.39
CA LEU A 842 26.32 -7.97 -42.28
C LEU A 842 25.31 -8.82 -43.06
N THR A 843 24.04 -8.49 -42.96
CA THR A 843 22.98 -9.13 -43.75
C THR A 843 23.20 -8.83 -45.25
N LEU A 844 22.73 -9.70 -46.15
CA LEU A 844 22.85 -9.49 -47.60
C LEU A 844 22.38 -8.08 -48.06
N PRO A 845 21.27 -7.52 -47.50
CA PRO A 845 20.86 -6.15 -47.78
C PRO A 845 21.84 -5.07 -47.26
N GLN A 846 22.52 -5.30 -46.13
CA GLN A 846 23.53 -4.39 -45.59
C GLN A 846 24.84 -4.45 -46.40
N VAL A 847 25.23 -5.62 -46.90
CA VAL A 847 26.38 -5.76 -47.82
C VAL A 847 26.09 -5.04 -49.14
N LEU A 848 24.88 -5.25 -49.69
CA LEU A 848 24.41 -4.51 -50.86
C LEU A 848 24.30 -3.01 -50.58
N GLY A 849 23.85 -2.63 -49.38
CA GLY A 849 23.75 -1.27 -48.88
C GLY A 849 25.11 -0.56 -48.71
N VAL A 850 26.15 -1.26 -48.26
CA VAL A 850 27.52 -0.76 -48.17
C VAL A 850 28.14 -0.62 -49.56
N ALA A 851 27.89 -1.56 -50.47
CA ALA A 851 28.34 -1.46 -51.86
C ALA A 851 27.65 -0.31 -52.61
N SER A 852 26.32 -0.17 -52.50
CA SER A 852 25.58 0.95 -53.06
C SER A 852 25.93 2.26 -52.38
N GLY A 853 26.12 2.24 -51.06
CA GLY A 853 26.52 3.38 -50.25
C GLY A 853 27.93 3.87 -50.56
N SER A 854 28.85 2.99 -50.95
CA SER A 854 30.20 3.37 -51.40
C SER A 854 30.16 4.02 -52.79
N VAL A 855 29.32 3.52 -53.70
CA VAL A 855 29.11 4.13 -55.03
C VAL A 855 28.42 5.49 -54.91
N VAL A 856 27.40 5.58 -54.05
CA VAL A 856 26.71 6.84 -53.72
C VAL A 856 27.65 7.79 -52.97
N ALA A 857 28.51 7.31 -52.07
CA ALA A 857 29.51 8.13 -51.38
C ALA A 857 30.59 8.65 -52.32
N LEU A 858 30.98 7.89 -53.36
CA LEU A 858 31.90 8.36 -54.39
C LEU A 858 31.26 9.42 -55.30
N LEU A 859 30.00 9.21 -55.68
CA LEU A 859 29.19 10.19 -56.41
C LEU A 859 28.90 11.43 -55.57
N LEU A 860 28.64 11.26 -54.27
CA LEU A 860 28.50 12.34 -53.30
C LEU A 860 29.83 13.01 -53.00
N LEU A 861 30.99 12.36 -53.06
CA LEU A 861 32.30 12.99 -52.92
C LEU A 861 32.60 13.89 -54.14
N CYS A 862 32.29 13.42 -55.34
CA CYS A 862 32.37 14.22 -56.57
C CYS A 862 31.35 15.37 -56.56
N ALA A 863 30.12 15.12 -56.10
CA ALA A 863 29.11 16.15 -55.91
C ALA A 863 29.46 17.10 -54.76
N LEU A 864 30.11 16.64 -53.68
CA LEU A 864 30.58 17.41 -52.53
C LEU A 864 31.78 18.26 -52.92
N LEU A 865 32.68 17.82 -53.80
CA LEU A 865 33.74 18.65 -54.36
C LEU A 865 33.18 19.75 -55.27
N PHE A 866 32.13 19.44 -56.04
CA PHE A 866 31.39 20.40 -56.87
C PHE A 866 30.51 21.37 -56.05
N LEU A 867 29.89 20.86 -54.98
CA LEU A 867 29.06 21.61 -54.03
C LEU A 867 29.92 22.40 -53.04
N LEU A 868 31.08 21.94 -52.59
CA LEU A 868 32.06 22.72 -51.81
C LEU A 868 32.51 23.94 -52.62
N HIS A 869 32.74 23.77 -53.92
CA HIS A 869 33.07 24.88 -54.81
C HIS A 869 31.91 25.88 -55.02
N ARG A 870 30.65 25.44 -54.87
CA ARG A 870 29.42 26.27 -55.00
C ARG A 870 28.86 26.82 -53.67
N PHE A 871 29.07 26.14 -52.54
CA PHE A 871 28.48 26.43 -51.22
C PHE A 871 29.49 27.00 -50.20
N LEU A 872 30.81 27.03 -50.47
CA LEU A 872 31.76 27.84 -49.69
C LEU A 872 31.61 29.36 -49.92
N ARG A 873 30.56 29.80 -50.63
CA ARG A 873 30.13 31.22 -50.68
C ARG A 873 29.26 31.66 -49.49
N SER A 874 29.12 30.85 -48.44
CA SER A 874 28.52 31.28 -47.17
C SER A 874 29.41 30.98 -45.96
N ALA A 875 30.72 31.09 -46.15
CA ALA A 875 31.64 31.31 -45.04
C ALA A 875 31.55 32.77 -44.58
N ARG A 876 31.57 33.00 -43.27
CA ARG A 876 31.73 34.31 -42.62
C ARG A 876 32.77 35.14 -43.39
N ASP A 877 32.33 36.18 -44.11
CA ASP A 877 33.21 37.00 -44.94
C ASP A 877 34.02 37.94 -44.04
N ASN A 878 35.16 37.44 -43.55
CA ASN A 878 36.14 38.21 -42.79
C ASN A 878 36.62 39.46 -43.55
N GLY A 879 36.46 39.50 -44.88
CA GLY A 879 36.76 40.67 -45.69
C GLY A 879 35.95 41.91 -45.30
N ASN A 880 34.79 41.74 -44.66
CA ASN A 880 33.93 42.84 -44.19
C ASN A 880 34.16 43.23 -42.73
N ALA A 881 34.93 42.46 -41.95
CA ALA A 881 35.24 42.79 -40.56
C ALA A 881 36.02 44.10 -40.46
N PRO A 882 35.64 45.06 -39.60
CA PRO A 882 36.52 46.15 -39.21
C PRO A 882 37.79 45.59 -38.53
N THR A 883 38.97 45.83 -39.10
CA THR A 883 40.24 45.25 -38.60
C THR A 883 41.27 46.29 -38.19
N GLU A 884 41.04 47.58 -38.51
CA GLU A 884 41.97 48.67 -38.21
C GLU A 884 41.72 49.19 -36.79
N PRO A 885 42.67 49.03 -35.83
CA PRO A 885 42.45 49.41 -34.42
C PRO A 885 42.26 50.91 -34.20
N THR A 886 42.76 51.74 -35.12
CA THR A 886 42.70 53.21 -35.04
C THR A 886 41.46 53.80 -35.72
N ALA A 887 40.67 52.98 -36.42
CA ALA A 887 39.45 53.41 -37.08
C ALA A 887 38.23 53.13 -36.18
N PRO A 888 37.27 54.06 -36.03
CA PRO A 888 36.04 53.79 -35.30
C PRO A 888 35.25 52.65 -35.93
N VAL A 889 34.72 51.77 -35.08
CA VAL A 889 33.85 50.66 -35.47
C VAL A 889 32.43 51.00 -35.06
N THR A 890 31.47 50.78 -35.97
CA THR A 890 30.05 50.86 -35.61
C THR A 890 29.55 49.48 -35.25
N LEU A 891 29.12 49.31 -34.00
CA LEU A 891 28.56 48.07 -33.48
C LEU A 891 27.04 48.18 -33.39
N VAL A 892 26.38 47.12 -33.81
CA VAL A 892 24.94 46.92 -33.70
C VAL A 892 24.71 45.70 -32.82
N PHE A 893 23.92 45.87 -31.77
CA PHE A 893 23.34 44.76 -31.03
C PHE A 893 21.86 44.66 -31.36
N THR A 894 21.37 43.43 -31.50
CA THR A 894 19.94 43.15 -31.64
C THR A 894 19.53 42.03 -30.71
N ASP A 895 18.26 42.01 -30.33
CA ASP A 895 17.66 40.91 -29.58
C ASP A 895 16.14 40.88 -29.78
N ILE A 896 15.50 39.72 -29.60
CA ILE A 896 14.03 39.65 -29.70
C ILE A 896 13.43 40.10 -28.37
N GLU A 897 12.39 40.93 -28.43
CA GLU A 897 11.63 41.31 -27.24
C GLU A 897 10.86 40.13 -26.68
N SER A 898 10.98 39.93 -25.37
CA SER A 898 10.23 38.90 -24.63
C SER A 898 10.42 37.48 -25.19
N SER A 899 11.60 37.17 -25.75
CA SER A 899 11.86 35.88 -26.41
C SER A 899 11.61 34.68 -25.49
N THR A 900 12.02 34.74 -24.22
CA THR A 900 11.73 33.70 -23.22
C THR A 900 10.22 33.50 -23.00
N ALA A 901 9.44 34.59 -22.97
CA ALA A 901 7.99 34.50 -22.80
C ALA A 901 7.32 33.94 -24.05
N LEU A 902 7.81 34.30 -25.25
CA LEU A 902 7.35 33.70 -26.50
C LEU A 902 7.72 32.22 -26.63
N TRP A 903 8.89 31.80 -26.15
CA TRP A 903 9.27 30.39 -26.07
C TRP A 903 8.35 29.59 -25.13
N ALA A 904 7.85 30.21 -24.07
CA ALA A 904 6.87 29.60 -23.18
C ALA A 904 5.45 29.58 -23.79
N ALA A 905 5.03 30.68 -24.42
CA ALA A 905 3.68 30.82 -24.96
C ALA A 905 3.46 30.09 -26.30
N CYS A 906 4.50 29.98 -27.12
CA CYS A 906 4.44 29.44 -28.49
C CYS A 906 5.64 28.52 -28.81
N PRO A 907 5.89 27.44 -28.02
CA PRO A 907 7.09 26.61 -28.15
C PRO A 907 7.22 25.93 -29.51
N GLU A 908 6.11 25.59 -30.16
CA GLU A 908 6.10 24.93 -31.47
C GLU A 908 6.39 25.88 -32.64
N LEU A 909 6.13 27.19 -32.47
CA LEU A 909 6.31 28.20 -33.53
C LEU A 909 7.68 28.89 -33.46
N MET A 910 8.25 29.00 -32.25
CA MET A 910 9.49 29.72 -32.01
C MET A 910 10.73 29.14 -32.72
N PRO A 911 10.91 27.82 -32.90
CA PRO A 911 12.04 27.27 -33.66
C PRO A 911 12.09 27.82 -35.09
N ASP A 912 10.96 27.77 -35.80
CA ASP A 912 10.86 28.23 -37.20
C ASP A 912 10.90 29.76 -37.29
N ALA A 913 10.26 30.47 -36.35
CA ALA A 913 10.30 31.92 -36.29
C ALA A 913 11.72 32.45 -36.03
N VAL A 914 12.45 31.87 -35.07
CA VAL A 914 13.85 32.25 -34.78
C VAL A 914 14.77 31.88 -35.94
N ALA A 915 14.54 30.73 -36.61
CA ALA A 915 15.28 30.36 -37.81
C ALA A 915 15.03 31.33 -38.99
N ALA A 916 13.80 31.82 -39.16
CA ALA A 916 13.49 32.88 -40.14
C ALA A 916 14.15 34.21 -39.76
N HIS A 917 14.11 34.59 -38.48
CA HIS A 917 14.81 35.77 -37.93
C HIS A 917 16.32 35.73 -38.25
N HIS A 918 17.01 34.61 -37.98
CA HIS A 918 18.43 34.44 -38.31
C HIS A 918 18.72 34.59 -39.81
N ARG A 919 17.88 33.99 -40.66
CA ARG A 919 18.05 34.07 -42.13
C ARG A 919 17.91 35.52 -42.62
N LEU A 920 16.92 36.26 -42.14
CA LEU A 920 16.68 37.65 -42.53
C LEU A 920 17.84 38.56 -42.10
N ILE A 921 18.26 38.49 -40.83
CA ILE A 921 19.37 39.30 -40.32
C ILE A 921 20.67 38.99 -41.07
N ARG A 922 21.00 37.72 -41.27
CA ARG A 922 22.21 37.34 -42.02
C ARG A 922 22.19 37.83 -43.48
N SER A 923 21.02 37.80 -44.12
CA SER A 923 20.87 38.35 -45.48
C SER A 923 21.15 39.86 -45.52
N LEU A 924 20.75 40.60 -44.48
CA LEU A 924 20.99 42.03 -44.34
C LEU A 924 22.45 42.35 -44.01
N ILE A 925 23.10 41.54 -43.16
CA ILE A 925 24.54 41.64 -42.88
C ILE A 925 25.34 41.55 -44.18
N VAL A 926 25.03 40.56 -45.04
CA VAL A 926 25.68 40.41 -46.35
C VAL A 926 25.37 41.59 -47.28
N ARG A 927 24.10 41.99 -47.37
CA ARG A 927 23.64 43.07 -48.26
C ARG A 927 24.33 44.42 -47.96
N HIS A 928 24.49 44.74 -46.68
CA HIS A 928 25.10 45.99 -46.23
C HIS A 928 26.62 45.88 -46.00
N ARG A 929 27.22 44.73 -46.34
CA ARG A 929 28.66 44.44 -46.14
C ARG A 929 29.11 44.69 -44.70
N CYS A 930 28.26 44.31 -43.74
CA CYS A 930 28.61 44.25 -42.33
C CYS A 930 29.12 42.86 -41.97
N TYR A 931 29.55 42.71 -40.72
CA TYR A 931 30.19 41.50 -40.23
C TYR A 931 29.46 40.93 -39.02
N GLU A 932 29.01 39.67 -39.10
CA GLU A 932 28.48 38.93 -37.95
C GLU A 932 29.63 38.59 -37.01
N VAL A 933 29.66 39.20 -35.82
CA VAL A 933 30.69 38.96 -34.81
C VAL A 933 30.40 37.65 -34.09
N LYS A 934 29.19 37.55 -33.51
CA LYS A 934 28.67 36.36 -32.85
C LYS A 934 27.15 36.45 -32.70
N THR A 935 26.53 35.30 -32.47
CA THR A 935 25.11 35.16 -32.14
C THR A 935 25.00 34.34 -30.85
N ILE A 936 24.24 34.82 -29.86
CA ILE A 936 24.01 34.14 -28.58
C ILE A 936 22.49 34.04 -28.39
N GLY A 937 21.95 32.83 -28.51
CA GLY A 937 20.50 32.65 -28.60
C GLY A 937 19.95 33.36 -29.84
N ASP A 938 19.03 34.29 -29.62
CA ASP A 938 18.44 35.19 -30.59
C ASP A 938 19.11 36.57 -30.69
N SER A 939 20.15 36.84 -29.87
CA SER A 939 20.87 38.11 -29.92
C SER A 939 22.01 38.09 -30.93
N PHE A 940 22.10 39.13 -31.78
CA PHE A 940 23.21 39.34 -32.71
C PHE A 940 24.11 40.48 -32.26
N MET A 941 25.42 40.26 -32.40
CA MET A 941 26.42 41.31 -32.41
C MET A 941 26.99 41.47 -33.82
N ILE A 942 26.84 42.66 -34.40
CA ILE A 942 27.23 42.97 -35.78
C ILE A 942 28.19 44.15 -35.78
N ALA A 943 29.28 44.05 -36.54
CA ALA A 943 30.25 45.12 -36.72
C ALA A 943 30.22 45.65 -38.16
N CYS A 944 30.21 46.96 -38.33
CA CYS A 944 30.21 47.62 -39.62
C CYS A 944 31.36 48.63 -39.71
N ARG A 945 32.04 48.68 -40.86
CA ARG A 945 33.09 49.68 -41.13
C ARG A 945 32.52 51.09 -41.37
N SER A 946 31.25 51.16 -41.77
CA SER A 946 30.55 52.40 -42.07
C SER A 946 29.36 52.58 -41.11
N PRO A 947 29.27 53.72 -40.41
CA PRO A 947 28.09 54.06 -39.62
C PRO A 947 26.79 54.08 -40.44
N SER A 948 26.88 54.54 -41.69
CA SER A 948 25.76 54.58 -42.63
C SER A 948 25.24 53.19 -42.98
N ALA A 949 26.14 52.23 -43.21
CA ALA A 949 25.77 50.84 -43.45
C ALA A 949 25.09 50.19 -42.23
N ALA A 950 25.57 50.47 -41.02
CA ALA A 950 24.95 49.98 -39.80
C ALA A 950 23.52 50.51 -39.61
N VAL A 951 23.32 51.82 -39.84
CA VAL A 951 22.00 52.47 -39.72
C VAL A 951 21.04 51.97 -40.79
N GLN A 952 21.51 51.77 -42.02
CA GLN A 952 20.69 51.19 -43.09
C GLN A 952 20.34 49.72 -42.79
N LEU A 953 21.26 48.94 -42.23
CA LEU A 953 21.01 47.56 -41.83
C LEU A 953 19.89 47.47 -40.80
N VAL A 954 19.94 48.24 -39.71
CA VAL A 954 18.90 48.19 -38.67
C VAL A 954 17.57 48.77 -39.15
N ARG A 955 17.58 49.75 -40.07
CA ARG A 955 16.36 50.24 -40.71
C ARG A 955 15.70 49.16 -41.55
N ASP A 956 16.46 48.56 -42.46
CA ASP A 956 15.97 47.53 -43.35
C ASP A 956 15.57 46.27 -42.57
N LEU A 957 16.21 45.99 -41.43
CA LEU A 957 15.82 44.94 -40.49
C LEU A 957 14.38 45.15 -40.03
N GLN A 958 14.06 46.33 -39.48
CA GLN A 958 12.69 46.59 -39.01
C GLN A 958 11.64 46.50 -40.12
N GLN A 959 11.98 46.97 -41.33
CA GLN A 959 11.08 46.96 -42.48
C GLN A 959 10.88 45.55 -43.05
N GLN A 960 11.93 44.74 -43.14
CA GLN A 960 11.82 43.37 -43.64
C GLN A 960 11.10 42.47 -42.65
N PHE A 961 11.30 42.65 -41.35
CA PHE A 961 10.58 41.90 -40.33
C PHE A 961 9.07 42.20 -40.36
N LEU A 962 8.70 43.47 -40.59
CA LEU A 962 7.31 43.87 -40.78
C LEU A 962 6.70 43.25 -42.05
N ALA A 963 7.45 43.23 -43.17
CA ALA A 963 6.98 42.70 -44.44
C ALA A 963 7.00 41.17 -44.53
N HIS A 964 7.69 40.49 -43.59
CA HIS A 964 7.81 39.04 -43.61
C HIS A 964 6.48 38.35 -43.29
N GLN A 965 6.16 37.30 -44.03
CA GLN A 965 4.99 36.46 -43.74
C GLN A 965 5.37 35.39 -42.73
N TRP A 966 5.13 35.69 -41.45
CA TRP A 966 5.43 34.79 -40.33
C TRP A 966 4.57 33.52 -40.29
N GLY A 967 3.55 33.42 -41.15
CA GLY A 967 2.67 32.23 -41.24
C GLY A 967 1.75 32.03 -40.03
N THR A 968 1.79 32.95 -39.06
CA THR A 968 1.02 32.91 -37.82
C THR A 968 0.68 34.32 -37.36
N LYS A 969 -0.40 34.46 -36.58
CA LYS A 969 -0.74 35.68 -35.83
C LYS A 969 -0.49 35.52 -34.32
N ALA A 970 -0.18 34.31 -33.87
CA ALA A 970 -0.05 33.99 -32.45
C ALA A 970 1.05 34.83 -31.77
N ILE A 971 2.16 35.09 -32.47
CA ILE A 971 3.25 35.93 -31.96
C ILE A 971 2.78 37.37 -31.72
N ASP A 972 2.03 37.94 -32.68
CA ASP A 972 1.46 39.28 -32.56
C ASP A 972 0.37 39.38 -31.47
N GLU A 973 -0.38 38.30 -31.27
CA GLU A 973 -1.37 38.16 -30.19
C GLU A 973 -0.66 38.12 -28.83
N SER A 974 0.38 37.30 -28.66
CA SER A 974 1.16 37.22 -27.42
C SER A 974 1.77 38.56 -27.01
N TYR A 975 2.34 39.33 -27.95
CA TYR A 975 2.86 40.66 -27.62
C TYR A 975 1.78 41.63 -27.12
N ARG A 976 0.58 41.58 -27.71
CA ARG A 976 -0.53 42.45 -27.27
C ARG A 976 -1.05 42.05 -25.91
N GLU A 977 -1.09 40.74 -25.62
CA GLU A 977 -1.41 40.23 -24.29
C GLU A 977 -0.37 40.66 -23.24
N PHE A 978 0.92 40.58 -23.56
CA PHE A 978 1.98 41.04 -22.65
C PHE A 978 1.86 42.53 -22.34
N GLU A 979 1.48 43.35 -23.31
CA GLU A 979 1.25 44.78 -23.10
C GLU A 979 0.01 45.07 -22.24
N GLU A 980 -1.11 44.37 -22.47
CA GLU A 980 -2.32 44.54 -21.64
C GLU A 980 -2.10 44.06 -20.20
N GLN A 981 -1.39 42.94 -20.01
CA GLN A 981 -0.99 42.47 -18.68
C GLN A 981 -0.16 43.53 -17.97
N ARG A 982 0.83 44.12 -18.66
CA ARG A 982 1.66 45.17 -18.08
C ARG A 982 0.89 46.44 -17.74
N ALA A 983 -0.12 46.81 -18.54
CA ALA A 983 -1.00 47.94 -18.24
C ALA A 983 -1.97 47.70 -17.07
N ALA A 984 -2.28 46.43 -16.76
CA ALA A 984 -3.02 46.09 -15.55
C ALA A 984 -2.15 46.20 -14.28
N GLU A 985 -0.83 46.06 -14.41
CA GLU A 985 0.13 46.11 -13.30
C GLU A 985 0.71 47.50 -13.05
N ASP A 986 0.80 48.36 -14.08
CA ASP A 986 1.39 49.70 -14.01
C ASP A 986 0.42 50.74 -14.62
N GLU A 987 -0.26 51.51 -13.77
CA GLU A 987 -1.25 52.51 -14.18
C GLU A 987 -0.65 53.64 -15.06
N GLU A 988 0.67 53.87 -14.99
CA GLU A 988 1.36 54.85 -15.85
C GLU A 988 1.76 54.26 -17.21
N TYR A 989 1.67 52.93 -17.38
CA TYR A 989 2.01 52.24 -18.62
C TYR A 989 0.81 52.20 -19.58
N VAL A 990 0.93 52.89 -20.71
CA VAL A 990 -0.06 52.82 -21.80
C VAL A 990 0.43 51.83 -22.87
N PRO A 991 -0.34 50.77 -23.20
CA PRO A 991 0.01 49.81 -24.24
C PRO A 991 0.25 50.51 -25.59
N PRO A 992 1.47 50.46 -26.16
CA PRO A 992 1.78 51.14 -27.40
C PRO A 992 1.11 50.49 -28.63
N THR A 993 0.77 49.19 -28.56
CA THR A 993 0.26 48.46 -29.72
C THR A 993 -1.02 47.67 -29.46
N ALA A 994 -1.27 47.22 -28.23
CA ALA A 994 -2.40 46.32 -27.93
C ALA A 994 -3.79 46.90 -28.25
N ARG A 995 -3.94 48.22 -28.11
CA ARG A 995 -5.20 48.95 -28.31
C ARG A 995 -5.31 49.62 -29.67
N LEU A 996 -4.42 49.29 -30.61
CA LEU A 996 -4.52 49.77 -32.00
C LEU A 996 -5.57 48.97 -32.77
N GLU A 997 -6.31 49.67 -33.63
CA GLU A 997 -7.23 49.03 -34.57
C GLU A 997 -6.49 48.00 -35.45
N PRO A 998 -7.08 46.83 -35.77
CA PRO A 998 -6.40 45.74 -36.47
C PRO A 998 -5.80 46.12 -37.85
N GLU A 999 -6.42 47.05 -38.58
CA GLU A 999 -5.88 47.58 -39.84
C GLU A 999 -4.63 48.44 -39.61
N VAL A 1000 -4.63 49.24 -38.54
CA VAL A 1000 -3.51 50.12 -38.17
C VAL A 1000 -2.36 49.29 -37.61
N TYR A 1001 -2.66 48.30 -36.78
CA TYR A 1001 -1.65 47.38 -36.23
C TYR A 1001 -0.88 46.69 -37.35
N ARG A 1002 -1.56 46.09 -38.33
CA ARG A 1002 -0.92 45.33 -39.42
C ARG A 1002 -0.02 46.17 -40.34
N GLN A 1003 -0.23 47.48 -40.39
CA GLN A 1003 0.64 48.39 -41.14
C GLN A 1003 1.94 48.71 -40.40
N LEU A 1004 1.96 48.53 -39.07
CA LEU A 1004 3.05 48.96 -38.20
C LEU A 1004 3.77 47.78 -37.54
N TRP A 1005 3.09 46.67 -37.28
CA TRP A 1005 3.56 45.54 -36.47
C TRP A 1005 3.19 44.20 -37.12
N SER A 1006 4.14 43.27 -37.12
CA SER A 1006 3.98 41.90 -37.64
C SER A 1006 5.12 41.01 -37.11
N GLY A 1007 4.77 39.90 -36.46
CA GLY A 1007 5.67 38.86 -35.97
C GLY A 1007 6.69 39.29 -34.92
N LEU A 1008 7.91 38.74 -35.00
CA LEU A 1008 8.95 38.93 -34.00
C LEU A 1008 9.40 40.39 -33.92
N ARG A 1009 9.39 40.97 -32.71
CA ARG A 1009 9.77 42.36 -32.47
C ARG A 1009 11.23 42.44 -32.01
N VAL A 1010 12.10 42.90 -32.89
CA VAL A 1010 13.54 43.00 -32.63
C VAL A 1010 13.88 44.39 -32.10
N ARG A 1011 14.52 44.48 -30.94
CA ARG A 1011 15.12 45.72 -30.43
C ARG A 1011 16.55 45.84 -30.93
N ALA A 1012 17.01 47.06 -31.23
CA ALA A 1012 18.36 47.28 -31.73
C ALA A 1012 19.02 48.54 -31.16
N GLY A 1013 20.32 48.44 -30.87
CA GLY A 1013 21.15 49.54 -30.39
C GLY A 1013 22.41 49.70 -31.23
N VAL A 1014 22.75 50.95 -31.58
CA VAL A 1014 23.88 51.29 -32.44
C VAL A 1014 24.79 52.30 -31.76
N HIS A 1015 26.07 51.96 -31.68
CA HIS A 1015 27.11 52.84 -31.15
C HIS A 1015 28.37 52.80 -32.02
N THR A 1016 29.07 53.92 -32.12
CA THR A 1016 30.31 54.05 -32.90
C THR A 1016 31.43 54.56 -32.00
N GLY A 1017 32.57 53.87 -32.03
CA GLY A 1017 33.74 54.22 -31.23
C GLY A 1017 34.93 53.31 -31.52
N LEU A 1018 36.07 53.57 -30.88
CA LEU A 1018 37.25 52.71 -31.00
C LEU A 1018 37.04 51.42 -30.20
N CYS A 1019 37.45 50.28 -30.76
CA CYS A 1019 37.31 48.96 -30.14
C CYS A 1019 38.68 48.29 -29.96
N ASP A 1020 38.80 47.44 -28.95
CA ASP A 1020 39.88 46.45 -28.87
C ASP A 1020 39.51 45.28 -29.80
N ILE A 1021 40.10 45.28 -31.00
CA ILE A 1021 39.81 44.30 -32.06
C ILE A 1021 40.72 43.10 -31.88
N ARG A 1022 40.15 41.91 -31.69
CA ARG A 1022 40.90 40.66 -31.51
C ARG A 1022 40.54 39.65 -32.59
N HIS A 1023 41.54 38.98 -33.14
CA HIS A 1023 41.34 37.87 -34.07
C HIS A 1023 41.49 36.54 -33.33
N ASP A 1024 40.48 35.68 -33.43
CA ASP A 1024 40.45 34.35 -32.83
C ASP A 1024 41.00 33.31 -33.81
N GLU A 1025 42.06 32.61 -33.42
CA GLU A 1025 42.71 31.60 -34.26
C GLU A 1025 41.88 30.34 -34.48
N VAL A 1026 40.93 30.03 -33.59
CA VAL A 1026 40.08 28.84 -33.64
C VAL A 1026 38.87 29.09 -34.54
N THR A 1027 38.16 30.19 -34.33
CA THR A 1027 36.97 30.53 -35.13
C THR A 1027 37.32 31.25 -36.44
N LYS A 1028 38.59 31.65 -36.61
CA LYS A 1028 39.11 32.49 -37.71
C LYS A 1028 38.37 33.82 -37.85
N GLY A 1029 37.67 34.27 -36.80
CA GLY A 1029 36.86 35.49 -36.82
C GLY A 1029 37.46 36.63 -36.00
N TYR A 1030 36.91 37.83 -36.15
CA TYR A 1030 37.21 39.00 -35.33
C TYR A 1030 36.14 39.22 -34.25
N ASP A 1031 36.57 39.67 -33.07
CA ASP A 1031 35.72 40.07 -31.95
C ASP A 1031 36.12 41.47 -31.47
N TYR A 1032 35.17 42.19 -30.85
CA TYR A 1032 35.31 43.61 -30.51
C TYR A 1032 35.02 43.81 -29.02
N TYR A 1033 36.03 44.22 -28.27
CA TYR A 1033 35.93 44.41 -26.82
C TYR A 1033 36.10 45.88 -26.42
N GLY A 1034 35.77 46.17 -25.16
CA GLY A 1034 35.96 47.49 -24.55
C GLY A 1034 34.68 48.33 -24.46
N GLY A 1035 34.85 49.61 -24.09
CA GLY A 1035 33.75 50.52 -23.80
C GLY A 1035 32.74 50.67 -24.93
N THR A 1036 33.19 50.66 -26.19
CA THR A 1036 32.33 50.78 -27.37
C THR A 1036 31.36 49.60 -27.52
N SER A 1037 31.83 48.36 -27.31
CA SER A 1037 30.95 47.17 -27.36
C SER A 1037 29.95 47.18 -26.21
N ASN A 1038 30.41 47.52 -25.00
CA ASN A 1038 29.52 47.61 -23.84
C ASN A 1038 28.46 48.70 -24.03
N MET A 1039 28.84 49.85 -24.59
CA MET A 1039 27.91 50.94 -24.89
C MET A 1039 26.85 50.53 -25.91
N ALA A 1040 27.25 49.87 -27.01
CA ALA A 1040 26.32 49.38 -28.02
C ALA A 1040 25.29 48.40 -27.45
N ALA A 1041 25.75 47.43 -26.64
CA ALA A 1041 24.88 46.47 -25.98
C ALA A 1041 23.94 47.15 -24.95
N ARG A 1042 24.43 48.13 -24.18
CA ARG A 1042 23.58 48.86 -23.22
C ARG A 1042 22.55 49.74 -23.92
N THR A 1043 22.89 50.35 -25.06
CA THR A 1043 21.95 51.08 -25.90
C THR A 1043 20.85 50.18 -26.44
N GLU A 1044 21.18 48.95 -26.85
CA GLU A 1044 20.17 47.96 -27.27
C GLU A 1044 19.27 47.55 -26.11
N SER A 1045 19.84 47.28 -24.92
CA SER A 1045 19.08 46.74 -23.79
C SER A 1045 17.96 47.65 -23.28
N VAL A 1046 18.07 48.97 -23.50
CA VAL A 1046 17.05 49.95 -23.09
C VAL A 1046 15.98 50.19 -24.17
N ALA A 1047 16.18 49.67 -25.39
CA ALA A 1047 15.24 49.78 -26.49
C ALA A 1047 14.09 48.76 -26.36
N HIS A 1048 12.91 49.11 -26.87
CA HIS A 1048 11.77 48.20 -27.00
C HIS A 1048 11.83 47.39 -28.30
N GLY A 1049 11.09 46.28 -28.33
CA GLY A 1049 10.91 45.48 -29.53
C GLY A 1049 10.38 46.34 -30.69
N GLY A 1050 11.05 46.30 -31.83
CA GLY A 1050 10.73 47.14 -32.98
C GLY A 1050 11.37 48.52 -32.98
N GLN A 1051 12.07 48.90 -31.89
CA GLN A 1051 12.73 50.20 -31.70
C GLN A 1051 14.22 50.10 -32.05
N VAL A 1052 14.75 51.16 -32.66
CA VAL A 1052 16.17 51.30 -32.99
C VAL A 1052 16.70 52.55 -32.31
N LEU A 1053 17.73 52.40 -31.47
CA LEU A 1053 18.38 53.50 -30.77
C LEU A 1053 19.79 53.73 -31.28
N LEU A 1054 20.10 54.97 -31.62
CA LEU A 1054 21.43 55.44 -31.98
C LEU A 1054 21.95 56.34 -30.85
N THR A 1055 23.14 56.03 -30.34
CA THR A 1055 23.85 56.99 -29.48
C THR A 1055 24.22 58.25 -30.28
N ARG A 1056 24.42 59.39 -29.62
CA ARG A 1056 24.94 60.61 -30.26
C ARG A 1056 26.24 60.34 -31.02
N ALA A 1057 27.12 59.50 -30.50
CA ALA A 1057 28.35 59.12 -31.18
C ALA A 1057 28.09 58.45 -32.54
N ALA A 1058 27.15 57.49 -32.60
CA ALA A 1058 26.76 56.87 -33.87
C ALA A 1058 26.06 57.84 -34.82
N TYR A 1059 25.16 58.68 -34.30
CA TYR A 1059 24.45 59.68 -35.10
C TYR A 1059 25.40 60.75 -35.68
N MET A 1060 26.36 61.22 -34.88
CA MET A 1060 27.33 62.22 -35.30
C MET A 1060 28.44 61.66 -36.18
N ALA A 1061 28.68 60.34 -36.15
CA ALA A 1061 29.60 59.66 -37.06
C ALA A 1061 29.11 59.59 -38.52
N LEU A 1062 27.83 59.84 -38.76
CA LEU A 1062 27.28 60.02 -40.11
C LEU A 1062 27.68 61.37 -40.71
N THR A 1063 27.68 61.47 -42.04
CA THR A 1063 27.84 62.77 -42.71
C THR A 1063 26.57 63.64 -42.56
N ALA A 1064 26.67 64.94 -42.84
CA ALA A 1064 25.51 65.84 -42.79
C ALA A 1064 24.40 65.42 -43.78
N ASP A 1065 24.78 65.00 -44.99
CA ASP A 1065 23.86 64.53 -46.02
C ASP A 1065 23.19 63.20 -45.65
N GLU A 1066 23.90 62.31 -44.95
CA GLU A 1066 23.33 61.06 -44.45
C GLU A 1066 22.33 61.31 -43.32
N ARG A 1067 22.66 62.18 -42.36
CA ARG A 1067 21.72 62.58 -41.31
C ARG A 1067 20.46 63.22 -41.86
N ALA A 1068 20.58 64.07 -42.89
CA ALA A 1068 19.44 64.73 -43.53
C ALA A 1068 18.45 63.75 -44.20
N ARG A 1069 18.89 62.51 -44.50
CA ARG A 1069 18.08 61.45 -45.10
C ARG A 1069 17.50 60.47 -44.08
N LEU A 1070 17.79 60.66 -42.80
CA LEU A 1070 17.28 59.82 -41.72
C LEU A 1070 16.12 60.51 -41.01
N ASP A 1071 15.05 59.76 -40.81
CA ASP A 1071 13.98 60.15 -39.90
C ASP A 1071 14.38 59.71 -38.48
N VAL A 1072 14.73 60.68 -37.63
CA VAL A 1072 15.16 60.43 -36.24
C VAL A 1072 14.43 61.33 -35.25
N THR A 1073 14.13 60.79 -34.08
CA THR A 1073 13.57 61.52 -32.95
C THR A 1073 14.59 61.60 -31.82
N PRO A 1074 15.02 62.80 -31.39
CA PRO A 1074 15.92 62.93 -30.24
C PRO A 1074 15.17 62.58 -28.96
N LEU A 1075 15.71 61.64 -28.17
CA LEU A 1075 15.12 61.19 -26.90
C LEU A 1075 15.78 61.84 -25.67
N GLY A 1076 16.80 62.67 -25.87
CA GLY A 1076 17.53 63.34 -24.80
C GLY A 1076 18.61 62.45 -24.16
N ALA A 1077 19.13 62.90 -23.02
CA ALA A 1077 20.19 62.22 -22.29
C ALA A 1077 19.62 61.09 -21.42
N VAL A 1078 20.09 59.86 -21.64
CA VAL A 1078 19.58 58.64 -21.02
C VAL A 1078 20.67 58.02 -20.13
N PRO A 1079 20.43 57.83 -18.83
CA PRO A 1079 21.41 57.17 -17.97
C PRO A 1079 21.48 55.68 -18.29
N LEU A 1080 22.67 55.18 -18.63
CA LEU A 1080 22.89 53.76 -18.89
C LEU A 1080 23.68 53.11 -17.75
N ARG A 1081 23.28 51.89 -17.38
CA ARG A 1081 23.94 51.15 -16.30
C ARG A 1081 25.43 50.91 -16.59
N GLY A 1082 26.28 51.37 -15.68
CA GLY A 1082 27.73 51.24 -15.79
C GLY A 1082 28.40 52.25 -16.74
N VAL A 1083 27.64 53.24 -17.24
CA VAL A 1083 28.17 54.38 -18.00
C VAL A 1083 28.13 55.61 -17.09
N PRO A 1084 29.27 56.27 -16.79
CA PRO A 1084 29.32 57.36 -15.82
C PRO A 1084 28.48 58.58 -16.19
N GLU A 1085 28.37 58.89 -17.49
CA GLU A 1085 27.64 60.06 -17.99
C GLU A 1085 26.38 59.62 -18.76
N PRO A 1086 25.23 60.31 -18.58
CA PRO A 1086 24.05 60.10 -19.41
C PRO A 1086 24.36 60.25 -20.90
N VAL A 1087 23.88 59.30 -21.70
CA VAL A 1087 24.18 59.23 -23.13
C VAL A 1087 23.02 59.81 -23.91
N GLU A 1088 23.29 60.81 -24.75
CA GLU A 1088 22.27 61.34 -25.67
C GLU A 1088 21.85 60.27 -26.70
N MET A 1089 20.55 60.03 -26.79
CA MET A 1089 19.95 59.01 -27.65
C MET A 1089 19.07 59.61 -28.74
N TYR A 1090 19.10 58.96 -29.90
CA TYR A 1090 18.24 59.23 -31.05
C TYR A 1090 17.50 57.95 -31.42
N GLN A 1091 16.18 58.00 -31.49
CA GLN A 1091 15.39 56.93 -32.06
C GLN A 1091 15.43 57.05 -33.58
N LEU A 1092 15.79 55.98 -34.28
CA LEU A 1092 15.61 55.89 -35.73
C LEU A 1092 14.19 55.41 -36.03
N ASN A 1093 13.41 56.22 -36.74
CA ASN A 1093 12.03 55.92 -37.11
C ASN A 1093 12.00 55.00 -38.35
N ALA A 1094 12.49 53.77 -38.18
CA ALA A 1094 12.67 52.81 -39.27
C ALA A 1094 11.34 52.40 -39.94
N VAL A 1095 10.28 52.30 -39.15
CA VAL A 1095 8.90 52.13 -39.61
C VAL A 1095 8.12 53.36 -39.14
N PRO A 1096 7.85 54.34 -40.04
CA PRO A 1096 7.13 55.56 -39.69
C PRO A 1096 5.76 55.25 -39.08
N GLY A 1097 5.42 55.89 -37.97
CA GLY A 1097 4.16 55.70 -37.25
C GLY A 1097 4.22 54.74 -36.06
N ARG A 1098 5.32 53.99 -35.87
CA ARG A 1098 5.51 53.22 -34.62
C ARG A 1098 5.71 54.14 -33.43
N THR A 1099 4.98 53.84 -32.35
CA THR A 1099 5.15 54.44 -31.03
C THR A 1099 5.70 53.40 -30.06
N PHE A 1100 6.40 53.86 -29.03
CA PHE A 1100 7.03 53.00 -28.03
C PHE A 1100 6.77 53.55 -26.63
N ALA A 1101 6.79 52.67 -25.63
CA ALA A 1101 6.73 53.08 -24.23
C ALA A 1101 8.05 53.76 -23.79
N ALA A 1102 8.08 54.30 -22.57
CA ALA A 1102 9.30 54.87 -21.98
C ALA A 1102 10.44 53.84 -22.00
N LEU A 1103 11.68 54.28 -22.27
CA LEU A 1103 12.85 53.40 -22.40
C LEU A 1103 13.01 52.49 -21.18
N ARG A 1104 13.52 51.27 -21.41
CA ARG A 1104 13.62 50.21 -20.41
C ARG A 1104 14.81 50.45 -19.46
N LEU A 1105 14.71 51.49 -18.64
CA LEU A 1105 15.71 51.80 -17.62
C LEU A 1105 15.52 50.89 -16.40
N ASP A 1106 16.58 50.17 -16.01
CA ASP A 1106 16.64 49.48 -14.71
C ASP A 1106 16.37 50.50 -13.60
N ARG A 1107 15.29 50.35 -12.82
CA ARG A 1107 15.05 51.20 -11.63
C ARG A 1107 16.26 51.10 -10.70
N PHE A 1108 16.98 52.22 -10.53
CA PHE A 1108 18.00 52.38 -9.50
C PHE A 1108 17.38 52.10 -8.12
N VAL A 1109 17.73 50.96 -7.53
CA VAL A 1109 17.76 50.83 -6.07
C VAL A 1109 19.21 51.04 -5.69
N GLU A 1110 19.50 52.15 -5.03
CA GLU A 1110 20.83 52.50 -4.52
C GLU A 1110 21.39 51.36 -3.68
N LEU A 1111 22.47 50.75 -4.15
CA LEU A 1111 23.46 50.10 -3.31
C LEU A 1111 24.83 50.58 -3.79
N GLN A 1112 25.36 51.58 -3.08
CA GLN A 1112 26.78 51.93 -3.12
C GLN A 1112 27.58 50.67 -2.80
N GLY A 1113 28.39 50.21 -3.76
CA GLY A 1113 29.43 49.22 -3.57
C GLY A 1113 30.73 49.81 -4.06
N ASP A 1114 31.49 50.42 -3.15
CA ASP A 1114 32.91 50.66 -3.38
C ASP A 1114 33.65 49.39 -2.96
N ALA A 1115 34.48 48.89 -3.87
CA ALA A 1115 35.40 47.82 -3.61
C ALA A 1115 36.65 48.41 -2.95
N GLY A 1116 36.97 47.97 -1.73
CA GLY A 1116 38.20 48.36 -1.07
C GLY A 1116 38.50 47.55 0.17
N SER A 1117 39.47 46.65 0.03
CA SER A 1117 40.50 46.27 1.02
C SER A 1117 40.11 45.86 2.44
N GLU A 1118 40.69 44.73 2.85
CA GLU A 1118 41.11 44.34 4.21
C GLU A 1118 40.75 45.29 5.36
N THR A 1119 40.01 44.79 6.35
CA THR A 1119 40.50 44.60 7.73
C THR A 1119 39.37 44.11 8.64
N ALA A 1120 39.76 43.36 9.67
CA ALA A 1120 38.89 42.76 10.66
C ALA A 1120 37.95 43.77 11.34
N SER A 1121 36.68 43.38 11.53
CA SER A 1121 35.97 43.65 12.77
C SER A 1121 34.92 42.57 13.02
N THR A 1122 35.11 41.89 14.15
CA THR A 1122 34.08 41.17 14.89
C THR A 1122 32.92 42.10 15.19
N ASP A 1123 31.69 41.68 14.89
CA ASP A 1123 30.60 41.80 15.85
C ASP A 1123 29.47 40.82 15.53
N GLY A 1124 29.10 40.07 16.55
CA GLY A 1124 28.09 39.03 16.47
C GLY A 1124 26.69 39.59 16.60
N THR A 1125 25.76 39.04 15.82
CA THR A 1125 24.44 38.66 16.36
C THR A 1125 23.75 37.70 15.41
N ALA A 1126 23.35 36.56 15.96
CA ALA A 1126 22.58 35.52 15.27
C ALA A 1126 21.23 36.08 14.82
N SER A 1127 21.06 36.31 13.52
CA SER A 1127 19.74 36.55 12.93
C SER A 1127 19.27 35.29 12.20
N LYS A 1128 18.12 34.78 12.67
CA LYS A 1128 17.42 33.57 12.22
C LYS A 1128 17.23 33.56 10.70
N ARG A 1129 17.97 32.71 9.99
CA ARG A 1129 17.66 32.36 8.59
C ARG A 1129 16.35 31.58 8.56
N SER A 1130 15.28 32.19 8.04
CA SER A 1130 14.07 31.46 7.67
C SER A 1130 14.30 30.77 6.32
N LEU A 1131 13.93 29.49 6.21
CA LEU A 1131 13.99 28.77 4.94
C LEU A 1131 12.85 29.26 4.05
N SER A 1132 13.17 29.83 2.89
CA SER A 1132 12.19 30.44 1.99
C SER A 1132 11.44 29.45 1.08
N SER A 1133 11.96 28.23 0.87
CA SER A 1133 11.29 27.23 0.02
C SER A 1133 10.58 26.14 0.84
N VAL A 1134 9.38 25.74 0.39
CA VAL A 1134 8.58 24.66 1.01
C VAL A 1134 9.37 23.35 1.03
N ALA A 1135 10.07 23.01 -0.07
CA ALA A 1135 10.93 21.84 -0.14
C ALA A 1135 12.08 21.88 0.88
N ALA A 1136 12.70 23.04 1.11
CA ALA A 1136 13.73 23.17 2.14
C ALA A 1136 13.16 23.03 3.56
N GLN A 1137 11.94 23.52 3.80
CA GLN A 1137 11.25 23.37 5.09
C GLN A 1137 10.87 21.91 5.37
N GLU A 1138 10.35 21.18 4.38
CA GLU A 1138 10.03 19.75 4.49
C GLU A 1138 11.28 18.91 4.75
N ILE A 1139 12.36 19.16 4.02
CA ILE A 1139 13.65 18.49 4.23
C ILE A 1139 14.20 18.78 5.63
N ALA A 1140 14.13 20.04 6.09
CA ALA A 1140 14.57 20.41 7.43
C ALA A 1140 13.74 19.70 8.52
N SER A 1141 12.42 19.61 8.34
CA SER A 1141 11.55 18.91 9.28
C SER A 1141 11.84 17.40 9.34
N SER A 1142 12.08 16.79 8.18
CA SER A 1142 12.39 15.36 8.05
C SER A 1142 13.75 15.01 8.65
N LEU A 1143 14.79 15.80 8.34
CA LEU A 1143 16.11 15.63 8.93
C LEU A 1143 16.08 15.88 10.44
N SER A 1144 15.32 16.88 10.91
CA SER A 1144 15.20 17.15 12.34
C SER A 1144 14.48 16.02 13.07
N ALA A 1145 13.43 15.42 12.49
CA ALA A 1145 12.72 14.29 13.06
C ALA A 1145 13.61 13.04 13.12
N LEU A 1146 14.30 12.72 12.02
CA LEU A 1146 15.20 11.56 11.94
C LEU A 1146 16.39 11.68 12.91
N LEU A 1147 17.00 12.86 12.99
CA LEU A 1147 18.17 13.09 13.83
C LEU A 1147 17.79 13.26 15.31
N SER A 1148 16.53 13.57 15.64
CA SER A 1148 16.07 13.74 17.03
C SER A 1148 16.28 12.49 17.89
N VAL A 1149 16.27 11.30 17.28
CA VAL A 1149 16.48 10.00 17.96
C VAL A 1149 17.96 9.72 18.23
N CYS A 1150 18.88 10.45 17.58
CA CYS A 1150 20.32 10.26 17.73
C CYS A 1150 20.93 11.10 18.88
N SER A 1151 22.03 10.62 19.47
CA SER A 1151 22.83 11.42 20.42
C SER A 1151 23.45 12.64 19.74
N PRO A 1152 23.76 13.74 20.46
CA PRO A 1152 24.37 14.94 19.88
C PRO A 1152 25.65 14.66 19.06
N SER A 1153 26.51 13.76 19.56
CA SER A 1153 27.72 13.32 18.84
C SER A 1153 27.41 12.60 17.53
N LYS A 1154 26.36 11.76 17.50
CA LYS A 1154 25.96 11.04 16.28
C LYS A 1154 25.25 11.93 15.28
N ARG A 1155 24.49 12.93 15.75
CA ARG A 1155 23.90 13.97 14.90
C ARG A 1155 24.98 14.79 14.19
N GLN A 1156 26.03 15.17 14.91
CA GLN A 1156 27.18 15.90 14.37
C GLN A 1156 27.91 15.07 13.30
N GLU A 1157 28.18 13.78 13.57
CA GLU A 1157 28.83 12.88 12.60
C GLU A 1157 28.02 12.77 11.29
N LEU A 1158 26.71 12.51 11.40
CA LEU A 1158 25.82 12.36 10.24
C LEU A 1158 25.68 13.67 9.45
N LEU A 1159 25.48 14.80 10.12
CA LEU A 1159 25.38 16.10 9.45
C LEU A 1159 26.69 16.53 8.79
N THR A 1160 27.84 16.13 9.35
CA THR A 1160 29.15 16.38 8.72
C THR A 1160 29.27 15.66 7.37
N VAL A 1161 28.80 14.41 7.28
CA VAL A 1161 28.74 13.66 6.01
C VAL A 1161 27.84 14.39 5.01
N TYR A 1162 26.67 14.86 5.43
CA TYR A 1162 25.78 15.63 4.55
C TYR A 1162 26.41 16.96 4.10
N CYS A 1163 27.14 17.66 4.96
CA CYS A 1163 27.87 18.87 4.56
C CYS A 1163 28.92 18.60 3.49
N GLN A 1164 29.64 17.47 3.59
CA GLN A 1164 30.63 17.06 2.59
C GLN A 1164 29.96 16.70 1.26
N CYS A 1165 28.90 15.88 1.28
CA CYS A 1165 28.16 15.49 0.08
C CYS A 1165 27.54 16.68 -0.65
N TRP A 1166 27.02 17.67 0.09
CA TRP A 1166 26.30 18.81 -0.48
C TRP A 1166 27.14 20.09 -0.59
N ARG A 1167 28.44 20.02 -0.28
CA ARG A 1167 29.38 21.17 -0.25
C ARG A 1167 28.79 22.37 0.50
N VAL A 1168 28.46 22.14 1.76
CA VAL A 1168 27.94 23.14 2.69
C VAL A 1168 29.04 23.52 3.67
N GLU A 1169 29.41 24.81 3.68
CA GLU A 1169 30.42 25.33 4.60
C GLU A 1169 29.89 25.41 6.03
N LEU A 1170 30.69 24.91 6.98
CA LEU A 1170 30.39 24.98 8.40
C LEU A 1170 30.43 26.43 8.89
N PRO A 1171 29.58 26.80 9.88
CA PRO A 1171 29.65 28.10 10.53
C PRO A 1171 31.03 28.34 11.16
N SER A 1172 31.52 29.58 11.10
CA SER A 1172 32.80 29.97 11.70
C SER A 1172 32.77 29.76 13.22
N GLY A 1173 33.78 29.05 13.77
CA GLY A 1173 33.95 28.78 15.20
C GLY A 1173 33.57 27.37 15.69
N MET A 1174 33.33 26.40 14.79
CA MET A 1174 32.93 25.02 15.14
C MET A 1174 34.07 23.99 15.03
N ASP A 1175 35.03 24.01 15.96
CA ASP A 1175 36.22 23.14 15.83
C ASP A 1175 36.27 21.91 16.75
N SER A 1176 35.28 21.65 17.64
CA SER A 1176 35.29 20.36 18.38
C SER A 1176 33.96 19.83 18.90
N THR A 1177 32.92 20.65 19.12
CA THR A 1177 31.58 20.17 19.49
C THR A 1177 30.52 21.16 19.03
N TRP A 1178 29.56 20.70 18.23
CA TRP A 1178 28.46 21.57 17.80
C TRP A 1178 27.43 21.70 18.92
N ASN A 1179 27.17 22.92 19.39
CA ASN A 1179 26.04 23.19 20.28
C ASN A 1179 24.71 23.01 19.51
N ASP A 1180 23.58 22.90 20.21
CA ASP A 1180 22.28 22.64 19.57
C ASP A 1180 21.90 23.71 18.53
N ASP A 1181 22.25 24.98 18.78
CA ASP A 1181 22.04 26.08 17.84
C ASP A 1181 22.91 25.93 16.59
N GLY A 1182 24.15 25.49 16.77
CA GLY A 1182 25.07 25.19 15.70
C GLY A 1182 24.64 24.01 14.83
N LEU A 1183 24.19 22.94 15.48
CA LEU A 1183 23.66 21.76 14.81
C LEU A 1183 22.40 22.10 14.01
N ARG A 1184 21.56 22.98 14.55
CA ARG A 1184 20.39 23.54 13.86
C ARG A 1184 20.78 24.42 12.67
N ASP A 1185 21.78 25.29 12.78
CA ASP A 1185 22.23 26.11 11.65
C ASP A 1185 22.80 25.25 10.51
N VAL A 1186 23.60 24.23 10.84
CA VAL A 1186 24.11 23.28 9.84
C VAL A 1186 22.98 22.53 9.15
N LEU A 1187 22.01 22.03 9.91
CA LEU A 1187 20.82 21.35 9.37
C LEU A 1187 20.03 22.27 8.43
N LEU A 1188 19.82 23.53 8.80
CA LEU A 1188 19.14 24.51 7.95
C LEU A 1188 19.93 24.80 6.66
N ARG A 1189 21.26 24.91 6.72
CA ARG A 1189 22.11 25.13 5.53
C ARG A 1189 22.08 23.95 4.56
N VAL A 1190 22.15 22.71 5.07
CA VAL A 1190 22.01 21.48 4.28
C VAL A 1190 20.62 21.43 3.63
N SER A 1191 19.57 21.71 4.40
CA SER A 1191 18.19 21.69 3.91
C SER A 1191 17.91 22.80 2.87
N ALA A 1192 18.52 23.98 3.01
CA ALA A 1192 18.45 25.05 2.01
C ALA A 1192 19.17 24.70 0.71
N LYS A 1193 20.28 23.96 0.78
CA LYS A 1193 21.04 23.51 -0.39
C LYS A 1193 20.30 22.39 -1.12
N ALA A 1194 19.89 21.34 -0.40
CA ALA A 1194 19.12 20.23 -0.95
C ALA A 1194 17.74 20.68 -1.45
N GLY A 1195 17.06 21.57 -0.70
CA GLY A 1195 15.77 22.12 -1.07
C GLY A 1195 15.80 22.95 -2.34
N ARG A 1196 16.91 23.65 -2.66
CA ARG A 1196 17.09 24.35 -3.95
C ARG A 1196 17.18 23.38 -5.13
N VAL A 1197 17.82 22.23 -4.95
CA VAL A 1197 17.89 21.17 -5.97
C VAL A 1197 16.52 20.51 -6.15
N ALA A 1198 15.83 20.20 -5.05
CA ALA A 1198 14.49 19.61 -5.08
C ALA A 1198 13.40 20.57 -5.62
N SER A 1199 13.64 21.88 -5.59
CA SER A 1199 12.75 22.86 -6.22
C SER A 1199 13.10 23.14 -7.68
N HIS A 1200 14.36 22.96 -8.11
CA HIS A 1200 14.73 22.95 -9.53
C HIS A 1200 14.16 21.73 -10.28
N SER A 1201 14.02 20.57 -9.61
CA SER A 1201 13.35 19.39 -10.21
C SER A 1201 11.82 19.51 -10.30
N ARG A 1202 11.24 20.55 -9.69
CA ARG A 1202 9.79 20.88 -9.75
C ARG A 1202 9.47 22.05 -10.69
N GLY A 1203 10.47 22.68 -11.31
CA GLY A 1203 10.30 23.85 -12.18
C GLY A 1203 10.03 23.55 -13.67
N ASN A 1204 9.86 22.28 -14.07
CA ASN A 1204 9.63 21.87 -15.47
C ASN A 1204 8.28 21.16 -15.69
N GLY A 1205 7.28 21.42 -14.84
CA GLY A 1205 5.90 20.97 -15.05
C GLY A 1205 4.95 21.95 -14.40
N GLU A 1206 4.00 22.45 -15.19
CA GLU A 1206 3.06 23.53 -14.88
C GLU A 1206 2.43 23.47 -13.49
N SER A 1207 2.27 24.65 -12.90
CA SER A 1207 1.39 24.93 -11.77
C SER A 1207 -0.06 25.04 -12.23
N SER A 1208 -0.94 24.17 -11.73
CA SER A 1208 -2.31 24.58 -11.39
C SER A 1208 -2.62 24.21 -9.95
N SER A 1209 -3.14 25.21 -9.25
CA SER A 1209 -3.47 25.38 -7.85
C SER A 1209 -4.13 24.21 -7.09
N ILE A 1210 -3.58 23.87 -5.92
CA ILE A 1210 -4.39 23.56 -4.73
C ILE A 1210 -3.87 24.38 -3.56
N VAL A 1211 -4.72 25.29 -3.10
CA VAL A 1211 -4.55 26.13 -1.91
C VAL A 1211 -4.57 25.24 -0.66
N HIS A 1212 -3.50 25.25 0.12
CA HIS A 1212 -3.49 24.76 1.49
C HIS A 1212 -3.36 25.94 2.46
N SER A 1213 -4.51 26.37 3.01
CA SER A 1213 -4.55 27.17 4.22
C SER A 1213 -4.47 26.26 5.44
N GLN A 1214 -3.27 26.06 5.99
CA GLN A 1214 -3.11 25.69 7.39
C GLN A 1214 -2.86 26.97 8.19
N ARG A 1215 -3.87 27.44 8.94
CA ARG A 1215 -3.67 28.34 10.08
C ARG A 1215 -3.96 27.61 11.39
N ARG A 1216 -2.91 27.62 12.20
CA ARG A 1216 -2.73 27.34 13.63
C ARG A 1216 -4.00 27.28 14.49
N ILE A 1217 -4.02 26.23 15.31
CA ILE A 1217 -4.65 26.20 16.63
C ILE A 1217 -3.90 27.19 17.54
N SER A 1218 -4.63 28.14 18.11
CA SER A 1218 -4.30 28.75 19.40
C SER A 1218 -5.61 28.89 20.17
N ALA A 1219 -5.62 28.30 21.38
CA ALA A 1219 -6.69 28.40 22.34
C ALA A 1219 -6.90 29.85 22.78
N ASP A 1220 -8.16 30.25 22.94
CA ASP A 1220 -8.58 31.14 24.01
C ASP A 1220 -10.07 30.92 24.33
N LEU A 1221 -10.34 30.82 25.64
CA LEU A 1221 -11.67 30.77 26.23
C LEU A 1221 -12.36 32.14 26.13
N SER A 1222 -13.63 32.19 25.70
CA SER A 1222 -14.65 33.06 26.32
C SER A 1222 -16.09 32.76 25.85
N VAL A 1223 -16.87 32.32 26.84
CA VAL A 1223 -18.28 32.54 27.19
C VAL A 1223 -19.16 33.50 26.34
N ALA A 1224 -20.44 33.08 26.18
CA ALA A 1224 -21.69 33.84 25.93
C ALA A 1224 -21.94 34.37 24.50
N SER A 1225 -23.14 34.47 23.93
CA SER A 1225 -24.55 34.18 24.28
C SER A 1225 -25.40 34.63 23.07
N ASP A 1226 -26.59 34.03 22.88
CA ASP A 1226 -27.76 34.60 22.17
C ASP A 1226 -27.62 34.93 20.66
N SER A 1227 -28.64 34.88 19.79
CA SER A 1227 -30.06 34.54 19.84
C SER A 1227 -30.56 34.47 18.38
N ALA A 1228 -31.70 33.81 18.19
CA ALA A 1228 -32.42 33.69 16.92
C ALA A 1228 -32.87 35.05 16.33
N VAL A 1229 -33.22 35.07 15.03
CA VAL A 1229 -34.49 35.59 14.47
C VAL A 1229 -34.45 35.57 12.92
N HIS A 1230 -35.46 34.90 12.34
CA HIS A 1230 -35.95 34.90 10.93
C HIS A 1230 -36.51 36.30 10.51
N PRO A 1231 -37.31 36.53 9.42
CA PRO A 1231 -37.66 35.79 8.17
C PRO A 1231 -37.75 36.70 6.88
N PHE A 1232 -38.36 36.15 5.81
CA PHE A 1232 -39.03 36.80 4.64
C PHE A 1232 -38.15 37.17 3.42
N VAL A 1233 -38.52 36.99 2.13
CA VAL A 1233 -39.65 36.35 1.41
C VAL A 1233 -39.25 36.23 -0.08
N SER A 1234 -39.48 35.08 -0.75
CA SER A 1234 -40.46 34.80 -1.83
C SER A 1234 -40.57 35.80 -3.00
N ILE A 1235 -40.40 35.26 -4.23
CA ILE A 1235 -41.07 35.49 -5.54
C ILE A 1235 -40.42 34.40 -6.43
N GLY A 1236 -41.08 33.42 -7.07
CA GLY A 1236 -42.37 33.41 -7.75
C GLY A 1236 -42.18 33.08 -9.24
N SER A 1237 -42.49 31.83 -9.64
CA SER A 1237 -43.16 31.38 -10.89
C SER A 1237 -42.48 31.68 -12.26
N GLU A 1238 -42.47 30.81 -13.28
CA GLU A 1238 -43.48 29.89 -13.80
C GLU A 1238 -42.85 29.04 -14.96
N LYS A 1239 -43.35 27.80 -15.18
CA LYS A 1239 -43.60 27.03 -16.44
C LYS A 1239 -42.73 27.27 -17.69
N GLU A 1240 -42.26 26.32 -18.50
CA GLU A 1240 -42.77 25.07 -19.11
C GLU A 1240 -41.52 24.40 -19.76
N GLY A 1241 -41.29 23.08 -19.69
CA GLY A 1241 -41.78 22.08 -20.65
C GLY A 1241 -40.64 21.52 -21.54
N GLY A 1242 -40.50 20.18 -21.62
CA GLY A 1242 -39.83 19.48 -22.73
C GLY A 1242 -38.59 18.63 -22.41
N ALA A 1243 -38.78 17.32 -22.32
CA ALA A 1243 -37.74 16.28 -22.46
C ALA A 1243 -37.53 15.94 -23.97
N PRO A 1244 -36.73 14.93 -24.40
CA PRO A 1244 -35.69 14.14 -23.72
C PRO A 1244 -34.37 13.95 -24.55
N ALA A 1245 -33.47 13.11 -24.01
CA ALA A 1245 -32.36 12.36 -24.66
C ALA A 1245 -30.93 12.91 -24.50
N HIS A 1246 -30.19 12.44 -23.48
CA HIS A 1246 -29.19 11.36 -23.61
C HIS A 1246 -28.67 10.91 -22.25
#